data_AF-A0A1B6FD56-F1
#
_entry.id   AF-A0A1B6FD56-F1
#
_cell.length_a   1.000
_cell.length_b   1.000
_cell.length_c   1.000
_cell.angle_alpha   90.00
_cell.angle_beta   90.00
_cell.angle_gamma   90.00
#
_symmetry.space_group_name_H-M   'P 1'
#
loop_
_entity.id
_entity.type
_entity.pdbx_description
1 polymer ?
#
loop_
_entity_poly.entity_id
_entity_poly.type
_entity_poly.pdbx_seq_one_letter_code
_entity_poly.pdbx_strand_id
1 'polypeptide(L)'
;MTYFRRKWQVLMWKNLIVRKRHWFLTLFELVIPVLLFWLVAWMRQNDVIGKKANVVPEHNYSAYSEATIIDYSFIHHDVVNLAYAPDTSFTRRIIEEFNKTLTNVLLNTSKLDSFDAFDSELKLEQFFHVKYENRSINTNHIGYGIVFEDIKDDATIPNDFKYKIRSTIPKWDTKMIFPQFLPAGPTDEGDLYIYQGFLAIQMAIDNAYIQVASGGASVNDYTLAVQKFPFPAYKVDIFNELFKSLMPLFTSLSFITISISVLKKVVEEKASGVKEMMKMMGLQTWMVWAGWALNGLMVYTITCAVITTLLCYGYDSDKGPVIANVHFTIVFTLFILFCLAAIFFCFAISSFFMSPTIGMSVGMIVWVFSYSVLQASIGDTTLPLALHLLFSLVPMYNMCTGYNVIAAFESRGVAVNWLNLFSDAMGGTGTSLGSVMLMFFVQMAVYMIITWYVTSIHPGPYGRAEPWWFPCKFCMSSEEKKEIILGSDDDEDERYEAPPKDMKVGLKIQDLRKVFNGNMVAVDKVNLDIYEGQITALLGHNGAGKTTTMSILTGMYSPTAGSVYARDYNIFQQMDRFRNSLGLCPQQDMLFPYLTALEHLIFFGMLKGMTMGLARSEGLKLLQMLNVSDKKNVLAEKLSGGM
;
A
#
# COMPACT_ATOMS: atom_id res chain seq x y z
N MET A 1 36.38 0.04 -7.37
CA MET A 1 35.65 -0.21 -6.10
C MET A 1 35.84 0.88 -5.03
N THR A 2 37.05 1.46 -4.88
CA THR A 2 37.37 2.50 -3.87
C THR A 2 36.58 3.81 -4.02
N TYR A 3 36.30 4.26 -5.26
CA TYR A 3 35.59 5.52 -5.51
C TYR A 3 34.10 5.48 -5.09
N PHE A 4 33.42 4.37 -5.39
CA PHE A 4 32.02 4.14 -4.99
C PHE A 4 31.86 4.12 -3.46
N ARG A 5 32.71 3.34 -2.78
CA ARG A 5 32.68 3.23 -1.31
C ARG A 5 32.88 4.58 -0.62
N ARG A 6 33.76 5.43 -1.14
CA ARG A 6 33.97 6.78 -0.60
C ARG A 6 32.73 7.65 -0.73
N LYS A 7 32.13 7.76 -1.92
CA LYS A 7 30.90 8.55 -2.14
C LYS A 7 29.76 8.08 -1.23
N TRP A 8 29.64 6.77 -1.06
CA TRP A 8 28.66 6.19 -0.13
C TRP A 8 28.90 6.58 1.33
N GLN A 9 30.16 6.48 1.81
CA GLN A 9 30.54 6.89 3.16
C GLN A 9 30.27 8.38 3.42
N VAL A 10 30.53 9.25 2.43
CA VAL A 10 30.28 10.69 2.53
C VAL A 10 28.78 10.98 2.69
N LEU A 11 27.95 10.32 1.90
CA LEU A 11 26.50 10.48 1.98
C LEU A 11 25.94 9.99 3.33
N MET A 12 26.48 8.90 3.85
CA MET A 12 26.12 8.38 5.18
C MET A 12 26.55 9.31 6.30
N TRP A 13 27.77 9.84 6.22
CA TRP A 13 28.26 10.82 7.17
C TRP A 13 27.36 12.06 7.23
N LYS A 14 26.94 12.58 6.06
CA LYS A 14 25.95 13.68 5.98
C LYS A 14 24.65 13.32 6.69
N ASN A 15 24.06 12.17 6.36
CA ASN A 15 22.77 11.73 6.93
C ASN A 15 22.84 11.58 8.46
N LEU A 16 23.95 11.06 8.99
CA LEU A 16 24.18 10.93 10.43
C LEU A 16 24.31 12.29 11.13
N ILE A 17 25.01 13.27 10.54
CA ILE A 17 25.11 14.62 11.11
C ILE A 17 23.75 15.29 11.17
N VAL A 18 22.99 15.23 10.07
CA VAL A 18 21.64 15.81 10.02
C VAL A 18 20.75 15.17 11.10
N ARG A 19 20.78 13.83 11.25
CA ARG A 19 20.03 13.16 12.33
C ARG A 19 20.50 13.56 13.72
N LYS A 20 21.81 13.65 13.97
CA LYS A 20 22.35 14.06 15.27
C LYS A 20 21.88 15.45 15.69
N ARG A 21 21.71 16.37 14.73
CA ARG A 21 21.18 17.72 14.99
C ARG A 21 19.68 17.73 15.27
N HIS A 22 18.93 16.86 14.61
CA HIS A 22 17.49 16.67 14.85
C HIS A 22 17.21 15.53 15.84
N TRP A 23 18.01 15.42 16.91
CA TRP A 23 17.88 14.36 17.90
C TRP A 23 16.49 14.30 18.54
N PHE A 24 15.86 15.46 18.73
CA PHE A 24 14.51 15.58 19.29
C PHE A 24 13.44 14.96 18.38
N LEU A 25 13.55 15.18 17.07
CA LEU A 25 12.65 14.55 16.10
C LEU A 25 12.88 13.03 16.06
N THR A 26 14.15 12.58 16.07
CA THR A 26 14.45 11.14 16.11
C THR A 26 13.99 10.47 17.40
N LEU A 27 13.96 11.21 18.52
CA LEU A 27 13.43 10.71 19.79
C LEU A 27 11.92 10.48 19.67
N PHE A 28 11.17 11.42 19.10
CA PHE A 28 9.74 11.23 18.84
C PHE A 28 9.45 10.09 17.85
N GLU A 29 10.26 9.97 16.79
CA GLU A 29 10.20 8.86 15.82
C GLU A 29 10.36 7.49 16.53
N LEU A 30 11.08 7.43 17.66
CA LEU A 30 11.32 6.20 18.42
C LEU A 30 10.30 5.97 19.52
N VAL A 31 9.99 7.02 20.30
CA VAL A 31 9.18 6.93 21.51
C VAL A 31 7.69 6.74 21.20
N ILE A 32 7.13 7.44 20.19
CA ILE A 32 5.69 7.36 19.88
C ILE A 32 5.27 5.92 19.52
N PRO A 33 5.95 5.22 18.58
CA PRO A 33 5.61 3.83 18.29
C PRO A 33 5.69 2.93 19.52
N VAL A 34 6.78 3.05 20.28
CA VAL A 34 7.00 2.20 21.47
C VAL A 34 5.91 2.43 22.51
N LEU A 35 5.49 3.68 22.75
CA LEU A 35 4.41 4.00 23.70
C LEU A 35 3.06 3.43 23.25
N LEU A 36 2.72 3.53 21.96
CA LEU A 36 1.45 3.01 21.44
C LEU A 36 1.39 1.48 21.49
N PHE A 37 2.47 0.78 21.12
CA PHE A 37 2.52 -0.68 21.25
C PHE A 37 2.65 -1.15 22.70
N TRP A 38 3.31 -0.37 23.56
CA TRP A 38 3.32 -0.60 25.00
C TRP A 38 1.90 -0.50 25.58
N LEU A 39 1.08 0.45 25.13
CA LEU A 39 -0.32 0.58 25.54
C LEU A 39 -1.13 -0.69 25.20
N VAL A 40 -0.90 -1.31 24.03
CA VAL A 40 -1.54 -2.59 23.67
C VAL A 40 -1.12 -3.70 24.63
N ALA A 41 0.18 -3.85 24.85
CA ALA A 41 0.72 -4.86 25.76
C ALA A 41 0.21 -4.64 27.20
N TRP A 42 0.08 -3.38 27.62
CA TRP A 42 -0.46 -2.98 28.91
C TRP A 42 -1.96 -3.27 29.03
N MET A 43 -2.75 -3.01 27.99
CA MET A 43 -4.19 -3.36 27.95
C MET A 43 -4.41 -4.86 28.08
N ARG A 44 -3.57 -5.66 27.41
CA ARG A 44 -3.59 -7.13 27.50
C ARG A 44 -3.26 -7.61 28.91
N GLN A 45 -2.26 -7.02 29.55
CA GLN A 45 -1.78 -7.48 30.86
C GLN A 45 -2.66 -7.03 32.03
N ASN A 46 -3.39 -5.92 31.93
CA ASN A 46 -4.25 -5.48 33.02
C ASN A 46 -5.67 -6.06 32.96
N ASP A 47 -5.92 -7.03 32.07
CA ASP A 47 -7.25 -7.63 31.85
C ASP A 47 -8.36 -6.57 31.71
N VAL A 48 -8.01 -5.37 31.20
CA VAL A 48 -8.94 -4.25 31.01
C VAL A 48 -10.06 -4.66 30.06
N ILE A 49 -9.78 -5.64 29.19
CA ILE A 49 -10.73 -6.16 28.22
C ILE A 49 -10.69 -7.69 28.19
N GLY A 50 -11.53 -8.30 29.02
CA GLY A 50 -11.74 -9.75 29.11
C GLY A 50 -10.78 -10.43 30.09
N LYS A 51 -11.33 -11.30 30.96
CA LYS A 51 -10.52 -12.23 31.78
C LYS A 51 -9.85 -13.27 30.87
N LYS A 52 -8.81 -13.94 31.40
CA LYS A 52 -8.06 -15.06 30.79
C LYS A 52 -8.87 -15.85 29.76
N ALA A 53 -8.24 -16.16 28.62
CA ALA A 53 -8.83 -16.99 27.56
C ALA A 53 -9.52 -18.23 28.16
N ASN A 54 -10.85 -18.27 28.06
CA ASN A 54 -11.63 -19.39 28.57
C ASN A 54 -11.39 -20.57 27.63
N VAL A 55 -10.76 -21.63 28.14
CA VAL A 55 -10.67 -22.90 27.42
C VAL A 55 -12.04 -23.55 27.52
N VAL A 56 -12.77 -23.55 26.42
CA VAL A 56 -14.02 -24.30 26.32
C VAL A 56 -13.62 -25.74 26.00
N PRO A 57 -14.01 -26.73 26.82
CA PRO A 57 -13.72 -28.13 26.55
C PRO A 57 -14.43 -28.59 25.27
N GLU A 58 -14.02 -29.76 24.77
CA GLU A 58 -14.69 -30.39 23.62
C GLU A 58 -16.20 -30.43 23.85
N HIS A 59 -16.95 -29.91 22.87
CA HIS A 59 -18.39 -29.81 22.96
C HIS A 59 -19.03 -30.82 22.00
N ASN A 60 -19.69 -31.81 22.59
CA ASN A 60 -20.50 -32.77 21.87
C ASN A 60 -21.92 -32.23 21.76
N TYR A 61 -22.32 -31.88 20.53
CA TYR A 61 -23.66 -31.42 20.26
C TYR A 61 -24.66 -32.57 20.31
N SER A 62 -25.83 -32.32 20.88
CA SER A 62 -26.96 -33.26 20.79
C SER A 62 -27.49 -33.31 19.37
N ALA A 63 -27.94 -34.50 18.95
CA ALA A 63 -28.67 -34.64 17.70
C ALA A 63 -30.07 -34.04 17.85
N TYR A 64 -30.49 -33.23 16.89
CA TYR A 64 -31.86 -32.79 16.72
C TYR A 64 -32.63 -33.85 15.93
N SER A 65 -33.57 -34.52 16.57
CA SER A 65 -34.53 -35.38 15.90
C SER A 65 -35.56 -34.55 15.12
N GLU A 66 -36.25 -35.16 14.17
CA GLU A 66 -37.31 -34.52 13.38
C GLU A 66 -38.32 -33.72 14.23
N ALA A 67 -38.83 -34.31 15.32
CA ALA A 67 -39.75 -33.63 16.24
C ALA A 67 -39.12 -32.38 16.89
N THR A 68 -37.84 -32.46 17.30
CA THR A 68 -37.17 -31.31 17.90
C THR A 68 -36.87 -30.20 16.89
N ILE A 69 -36.50 -30.54 15.65
CA ILE A 69 -36.28 -29.52 14.59
C ILE A 69 -37.58 -28.73 14.38
N ILE A 70 -38.69 -29.44 14.36
CA ILE A 70 -40.03 -28.88 14.25
C ILE A 70 -40.37 -27.98 15.44
N ASP A 71 -40.20 -28.46 16.68
CA ASP A 71 -40.52 -27.70 17.89
C ASP A 71 -39.69 -26.42 18.01
N TYR A 72 -38.44 -26.45 17.56
CA TYR A 72 -37.55 -25.31 17.54
C TYR A 72 -37.68 -24.43 16.29
N SER A 73 -38.57 -24.75 15.33
CA SER A 73 -38.79 -23.94 14.14
C SER A 73 -39.71 -22.75 14.40
N PHE A 74 -39.43 -21.61 13.75
CA PHE A 74 -40.22 -20.37 13.84
C PHE A 74 -40.37 -19.80 15.26
N ILE A 75 -39.49 -20.13 16.21
CA ILE A 75 -39.59 -19.66 17.61
C ILE A 75 -39.74 -18.15 17.71
N HIS A 76 -38.98 -17.42 16.88
CA HIS A 76 -38.90 -15.96 16.90
C HIS A 76 -39.87 -15.26 15.94
N HIS A 77 -40.75 -16.01 15.28
CA HIS A 77 -41.72 -15.48 14.33
C HIS A 77 -43.15 -15.86 14.75
N ASP A 78 -44.04 -14.87 14.73
CA ASP A 78 -45.45 -15.01 15.10
C ASP A 78 -46.31 -15.31 13.87
N VAL A 79 -45.89 -14.82 12.69
CA VAL A 79 -46.64 -14.94 11.45
C VAL A 79 -45.74 -15.44 10.31
N VAL A 80 -46.14 -16.55 9.70
CA VAL A 80 -45.48 -17.21 8.58
C VAL A 80 -46.39 -17.14 7.35
N ASN A 81 -45.87 -16.62 6.24
CA ASN A 81 -46.52 -16.60 4.94
C ASN A 81 -45.76 -17.52 4.00
N LEU A 82 -46.46 -18.44 3.36
CA LEU A 82 -45.90 -19.38 2.41
C LEU A 82 -46.47 -19.11 1.02
N ALA A 83 -45.65 -19.25 -0.01
CA ALA A 83 -46.12 -19.22 -1.38
C ALA A 83 -45.31 -20.17 -2.24
N TYR A 84 -45.89 -20.63 -3.35
CA TYR A 84 -45.19 -21.48 -4.30
C TYR A 84 -45.42 -21.10 -5.76
N ALA A 85 -44.46 -21.44 -6.62
CA ALA A 85 -44.54 -21.30 -8.08
C ALA A 85 -43.71 -22.40 -8.78
N PRO A 86 -44.09 -22.88 -9.98
CA PRO A 86 -45.35 -22.59 -10.69
C PRO A 86 -46.55 -23.39 -10.14
N ASP A 87 -47.77 -22.87 -10.30
CA ASP A 87 -49.01 -23.61 -10.01
C ASP A 87 -49.32 -24.61 -11.12
N THR A 88 -48.99 -25.88 -10.87
CA THR A 88 -49.22 -27.01 -11.79
C THR A 88 -49.97 -28.11 -11.05
N SER A 89 -50.58 -29.05 -11.77
CA SER A 89 -51.29 -30.17 -11.15
C SER A 89 -50.38 -31.01 -10.25
N PHE A 90 -49.10 -31.15 -10.62
CA PHE A 90 -48.09 -31.86 -9.86
C PHE A 90 -47.62 -31.09 -8.61
N THR A 91 -47.29 -29.80 -8.75
CA THR A 91 -46.88 -28.98 -7.60
C THR A 91 -48.01 -28.84 -6.59
N ARG A 92 -49.28 -28.76 -7.03
CA ARG A 92 -50.43 -28.75 -6.14
C ARG A 92 -50.56 -30.04 -5.32
N ARG A 93 -50.31 -31.21 -5.91
CA ARG A 93 -50.31 -32.50 -5.18
C ARG A 93 -49.20 -32.55 -4.11
N ILE A 94 -47.99 -32.10 -4.46
CA ILE A 94 -46.89 -32.00 -3.48
C ILE A 94 -47.28 -31.04 -2.36
N ILE A 95 -47.85 -29.89 -2.70
CA ILE A 95 -48.27 -28.90 -1.73
C ILE A 95 -49.42 -29.42 -0.84
N GLU A 96 -50.34 -30.24 -1.36
CA GLU A 96 -51.40 -30.88 -0.56
C GLU A 96 -50.81 -31.83 0.50
N GLU A 97 -49.84 -32.67 0.14
CA GLU A 97 -49.14 -33.55 1.10
C GLU A 97 -48.20 -32.77 2.04
N PHE A 98 -47.54 -31.75 1.53
CA PHE A 98 -46.77 -30.79 2.33
C PHE A 98 -47.66 -30.11 3.35
N ASN A 99 -48.86 -29.69 2.95
CA ASN A 99 -49.81 -29.09 3.86
C ASN A 99 -50.22 -30.10 4.92
N LYS A 100 -50.52 -31.36 4.62
CA LYS A 100 -50.83 -32.37 5.66
C LYS A 100 -49.68 -32.56 6.67
N THR A 101 -48.45 -32.63 6.18
CA THR A 101 -47.23 -32.83 6.99
C THR A 101 -46.95 -31.61 7.86
N LEU A 102 -47.05 -30.42 7.28
CA LEU A 102 -46.82 -29.14 7.95
C LEU A 102 -48.01 -28.72 8.83
N THR A 103 -49.23 -29.14 8.53
CA THR A 103 -50.47 -28.85 9.27
C THR A 103 -50.48 -29.56 10.62
N ASN A 104 -49.99 -30.80 10.69
CA ASN A 104 -49.77 -31.50 11.96
C ASN A 104 -48.72 -30.79 12.84
N VAL A 105 -47.89 -29.93 12.24
CA VAL A 105 -46.72 -29.29 12.85
C VAL A 105 -47.00 -27.82 13.23
N LEU A 106 -47.61 -27.02 12.35
CA LEU A 106 -47.84 -25.59 12.51
C LEU A 106 -49.22 -25.25 13.10
N LEU A 107 -50.26 -26.08 12.93
CA LEU A 107 -51.59 -25.77 13.50
C LEU A 107 -51.58 -25.72 15.02
N ASN A 108 -50.69 -26.47 15.68
CA ASN A 108 -50.52 -26.39 17.13
C ASN A 108 -49.99 -25.02 17.60
N THR A 109 -49.51 -24.16 16.69
CA THR A 109 -48.90 -22.86 17.04
C THR A 109 -49.65 -21.63 16.52
N SER A 110 -50.69 -21.78 15.67
CA SER A 110 -51.48 -20.66 15.09
C SER A 110 -50.66 -19.59 14.33
N LYS A 111 -49.50 -19.97 13.76
CA LYS A 111 -48.55 -19.03 13.15
C LYS A 111 -48.68 -18.85 11.62
N LEU A 112 -49.48 -19.65 10.92
CA LEU A 112 -49.63 -19.57 9.46
C LEU A 112 -50.74 -18.59 9.06
N ASP A 113 -50.42 -17.57 8.25
CA ASP A 113 -51.36 -16.49 7.85
C ASP A 113 -51.85 -16.63 6.40
N SER A 114 -50.97 -16.87 5.43
CA SER A 114 -51.38 -17.17 4.04
C SER A 114 -50.53 -18.24 3.37
N PHE A 115 -51.17 -19.02 2.48
CA PHE A 115 -50.54 -19.99 1.59
C PHE A 115 -51.01 -19.73 0.15
N ASP A 116 -50.18 -19.05 -0.65
CA ASP A 116 -50.57 -18.48 -1.95
C ASP A 116 -49.86 -19.17 -3.13
N ALA A 117 -50.57 -19.39 -4.25
CA ALA A 117 -50.03 -20.01 -5.46
C ALA A 117 -49.79 -18.97 -6.57
N PHE A 118 -48.67 -19.10 -7.29
CA PHE A 118 -48.31 -18.19 -8.39
C PHE A 118 -47.85 -18.94 -9.64
N ASP A 119 -48.14 -18.37 -10.83
CA ASP A 119 -47.75 -18.98 -12.11
C ASP A 119 -46.24 -18.93 -12.38
N SER A 120 -45.55 -17.91 -11.85
CA SER A 120 -44.13 -17.67 -12.13
C SER A 120 -43.38 -17.11 -10.93
N GLU A 121 -42.08 -17.37 -10.90
CA GLU A 121 -41.16 -16.87 -9.87
C GLU A 121 -41.21 -15.35 -9.75
N LEU A 122 -41.28 -14.62 -10.87
CA LEU A 122 -41.31 -13.16 -10.88
C LEU A 122 -42.57 -12.57 -10.22
N LYS A 123 -43.73 -13.23 -10.37
CA LYS A 123 -44.97 -12.81 -9.68
C LYS A 123 -44.89 -13.07 -8.17
N LEU A 124 -44.30 -14.19 -7.78
CA LEU A 124 -44.06 -14.54 -6.38
C LEU A 124 -43.12 -13.52 -5.72
N GLU A 125 -42.03 -13.15 -6.38
CA GLU A 125 -41.11 -12.11 -5.89
C GLU A 125 -41.83 -10.77 -5.71
N GLN A 126 -42.61 -10.34 -6.71
CA GLN A 126 -43.38 -9.10 -6.63
C GLN A 126 -44.37 -9.08 -5.47
N PHE A 127 -45.04 -10.21 -5.20
CA PHE A 127 -45.95 -10.33 -4.06
C PHE A 127 -45.23 -10.11 -2.73
N PHE A 128 -44.09 -10.77 -2.51
CA PHE A 128 -43.31 -10.59 -1.30
C PHE A 128 -42.68 -9.20 -1.20
N HIS A 129 -42.24 -8.62 -2.33
CA HIS A 129 -41.78 -7.23 -2.34
C HIS A 129 -42.91 -6.30 -1.87
N VAL A 130 -44.08 -6.29 -2.52
CA VAL A 130 -45.19 -5.40 -2.15
C VAL A 130 -45.68 -5.62 -0.72
N LYS A 131 -45.77 -6.88 -0.26
CA LYS A 131 -46.27 -7.23 1.08
C LYS A 131 -45.30 -6.81 2.20
N TYR A 132 -43.99 -6.69 1.91
CA TYR A 132 -42.95 -6.40 2.90
C TYR A 132 -42.19 -5.06 2.68
N GLU A 133 -42.39 -4.34 1.57
CA GLU A 133 -41.71 -3.08 1.21
C GLU A 133 -41.98 -1.92 2.19
N ASN A 134 -43.20 -1.85 2.76
CA ASN A 134 -43.61 -0.78 3.69
C ASN A 134 -43.52 -1.17 5.18
N ARG A 135 -43.20 -2.43 5.49
CA ARG A 135 -43.12 -2.89 6.88
C ARG A 135 -41.67 -2.83 7.35
N SER A 136 -41.27 -1.66 7.84
CA SER A 136 -40.02 -1.51 8.59
C SER A 136 -39.92 -2.60 9.68
N ILE A 137 -39.02 -3.56 9.48
CA ILE A 137 -38.31 -4.35 10.51
C ILE A 137 -39.21 -4.92 11.63
N ASN A 138 -40.44 -5.34 11.35
CA ASN A 138 -41.16 -6.19 12.29
C ASN A 138 -40.63 -7.61 12.10
N THR A 139 -39.64 -7.99 12.93
CA THR A 139 -39.00 -9.31 12.94
C THR A 139 -39.97 -10.47 13.17
N ASN A 140 -41.23 -10.20 13.51
CA ASN A 140 -42.21 -11.22 13.85
C ASN A 140 -42.95 -11.80 12.64
N HIS A 141 -42.81 -11.22 11.44
CA HIS A 141 -43.44 -11.74 10.21
C HIS A 141 -42.39 -12.24 9.23
N ILE A 142 -42.60 -13.45 8.70
CA ILE A 142 -41.66 -14.10 7.78
C ILE A 142 -42.36 -14.65 6.55
N GLY A 143 -41.73 -14.51 5.38
CA GLY A 143 -42.24 -15.00 4.11
C GLY A 143 -41.30 -16.04 3.51
N TYR A 144 -41.86 -17.13 2.99
CA TYR A 144 -41.16 -18.14 2.20
C TYR A 144 -41.79 -18.36 0.85
N GLY A 145 -40.97 -18.32 -0.19
CA GLY A 145 -41.31 -18.69 -1.55
C GLY A 145 -40.66 -20.00 -1.95
N ILE A 146 -41.45 -20.98 -2.35
CA ILE A 146 -40.96 -22.25 -2.89
C ILE A 146 -41.04 -22.17 -4.42
N VAL A 147 -39.90 -22.20 -5.10
CA VAL A 147 -39.81 -22.16 -6.55
C VAL A 147 -39.35 -23.51 -7.05
N PHE A 148 -40.23 -24.24 -7.73
CA PHE A 148 -39.88 -25.52 -8.33
C PHE A 148 -39.26 -25.30 -9.72
N GLU A 149 -38.15 -26.00 -10.00
CA GLU A 149 -37.41 -25.88 -11.24
C GLU A 149 -37.66 -27.06 -12.17
N ASP A 150 -37.56 -26.84 -13.49
CA ASP A 150 -37.65 -27.88 -14.52
C ASP A 150 -38.96 -28.70 -14.57
N ILE A 151 -40.05 -28.19 -13.98
CA ILE A 151 -41.38 -28.80 -14.06
C ILE A 151 -42.10 -28.28 -15.30
N LYS A 152 -42.15 -29.09 -16.36
CA LYS A 152 -42.81 -28.76 -17.64
C LYS A 152 -44.01 -29.63 -17.99
N ASP A 153 -44.14 -30.83 -17.41
CA ASP A 153 -45.15 -31.82 -17.79
C ASP A 153 -46.02 -32.26 -16.60
N ASP A 154 -47.34 -32.37 -16.83
CA ASP A 154 -48.39 -32.62 -15.83
C ASP A 154 -48.48 -34.08 -15.29
N ALA A 155 -47.70 -35.03 -15.81
CA ALA A 155 -47.99 -36.46 -15.59
C ALA A 155 -46.81 -37.35 -15.14
N THR A 156 -45.56 -36.91 -15.22
CA THR A 156 -44.38 -37.74 -14.88
C THR A 156 -43.63 -37.16 -13.69
N ILE A 157 -43.44 -37.98 -12.65
CA ILE A 157 -42.62 -37.63 -11.50
C ILE A 157 -41.17 -37.42 -11.99
N PRO A 158 -40.57 -36.22 -11.86
CA PRO A 158 -39.21 -35.99 -12.31
C PRO A 158 -38.23 -36.85 -11.50
N ASN A 159 -37.27 -37.51 -12.16
CA ASN A 159 -36.21 -38.26 -11.49
C ASN A 159 -35.20 -37.34 -10.77
N ASP A 160 -35.12 -36.08 -11.18
CA ASP A 160 -34.21 -35.06 -10.61
C ASP A 160 -35.08 -33.89 -10.13
N PHE A 161 -35.52 -33.97 -8.87
CA PHE A 161 -36.41 -32.98 -8.27
C PHE A 161 -35.59 -31.78 -7.76
N LYS A 162 -35.77 -30.63 -8.40
CA LYS A 162 -35.06 -29.38 -8.06
C LYS A 162 -36.04 -28.32 -7.61
N TYR A 163 -35.73 -27.69 -6.49
CA TYR A 163 -36.47 -26.55 -5.97
C TYR A 163 -35.53 -25.56 -5.29
N LYS A 164 -35.99 -24.31 -5.20
CA LYS A 164 -35.34 -23.21 -4.50
C LYS A 164 -36.28 -22.69 -3.45
N ILE A 165 -35.79 -22.53 -2.22
CA ILE A 165 -36.50 -21.84 -1.15
C ILE A 165 -35.94 -20.42 -1.07
N ARG A 166 -36.80 -19.43 -1.24
CA ARG A 166 -36.51 -18.01 -1.08
C ARG A 166 -37.14 -17.53 0.22
N SER A 167 -36.44 -16.67 0.95
CA SER A 167 -36.94 -16.06 2.19
C SER A 167 -36.82 -14.55 2.14
N THR A 168 -37.69 -13.88 2.89
CA THR A 168 -37.59 -12.46 3.18
C THR A 168 -36.45 -12.12 4.17
N ILE A 169 -35.81 -13.11 4.80
CA ILE A 169 -34.64 -12.89 5.67
C ILE A 169 -33.36 -12.75 4.83
N PRO A 170 -32.57 -11.67 5.00
CA PRO A 170 -31.36 -11.41 4.22
C PRO A 170 -30.13 -12.27 4.59
N LYS A 171 -30.26 -13.30 5.43
CA LYS A 171 -29.13 -14.02 6.06
C LYS A 171 -28.88 -15.45 5.57
N TRP A 172 -29.65 -15.96 4.61
CA TRP A 172 -29.44 -17.31 4.09
C TRP A 172 -28.58 -17.31 2.82
N ASP A 173 -27.44 -17.99 2.87
CA ASP A 173 -26.65 -18.28 1.68
C ASP A 173 -26.17 -19.73 1.71
N THR A 174 -26.96 -20.62 1.10
CA THR A 174 -26.63 -22.05 0.99
C THR A 174 -25.45 -22.33 0.06
N LYS A 175 -24.90 -21.33 -0.63
CA LYS A 175 -23.68 -21.49 -1.45
C LYS A 175 -22.41 -21.42 -0.61
N MET A 176 -22.46 -20.81 0.58
CA MET A 176 -21.33 -20.73 1.48
C MET A 176 -21.26 -21.96 2.39
N ILE A 177 -20.31 -22.85 2.11
CA ILE A 177 -20.10 -24.07 2.91
C ILE A 177 -19.38 -23.75 4.24
N PHE A 178 -18.60 -22.68 4.27
CA PHE A 178 -17.85 -22.26 5.45
C PHE A 178 -18.04 -20.76 5.73
N PRO A 179 -18.08 -20.36 7.02
CA PRO A 179 -18.08 -18.96 7.40
C PRO A 179 -16.76 -18.31 6.98
N GLN A 180 -16.81 -17.04 6.58
CA GLN A 180 -15.67 -16.31 6.04
C GLN A 180 -14.61 -16.02 7.10
N PHE A 181 -15.06 -15.75 8.32
CA PHE A 181 -14.21 -15.69 9.50
C PHE A 181 -14.50 -16.92 10.33
N LEU A 182 -13.56 -17.86 10.40
CA LEU A 182 -13.62 -18.93 11.39
C LEU A 182 -13.43 -18.30 12.77
N PRO A 183 -14.48 -18.25 13.61
CA PRO A 183 -14.27 -17.83 14.98
C PRO A 183 -13.36 -18.83 15.67
N ALA A 184 -12.83 -18.45 16.83
CA ALA A 184 -12.05 -19.38 17.65
C ALA A 184 -12.87 -20.62 18.03
N GLY A 185 -14.20 -20.50 18.03
CA GLY A 185 -15.13 -21.57 18.39
C GLY A 185 -16.03 -22.04 17.25
N PRO A 186 -16.93 -22.98 17.57
CA PRO A 186 -17.96 -23.45 16.65
C PRO A 186 -18.90 -22.31 16.29
N THR A 187 -19.35 -22.30 15.04
CA THR A 187 -20.35 -21.34 14.57
C THR A 187 -21.75 -21.84 14.82
N ASP A 188 -22.55 -21.02 15.49
CA ASP A 188 -24.00 -21.27 15.66
C ASP A 188 -24.83 -20.70 14.50
N GLU A 189 -24.18 -20.17 13.45
CA GLU A 189 -24.87 -19.70 12.24
C GLU A 189 -25.71 -20.81 11.59
N GLY A 190 -25.27 -22.07 11.68
CA GLY A 190 -26.02 -23.23 11.21
C GLY A 190 -27.37 -23.42 11.93
N ASP A 191 -27.47 -23.00 13.20
CA ASP A 191 -28.73 -23.14 13.95
C ASP A 191 -29.81 -22.18 13.46
N LEU A 192 -29.42 -21.10 12.76
CA LEU A 192 -30.38 -20.19 12.15
C LEU A 192 -31.27 -20.93 11.14
N TYR A 193 -30.74 -21.94 10.45
CA TYR A 193 -31.54 -22.77 9.53
C TYR A 193 -32.61 -23.61 10.27
N ILE A 194 -32.35 -23.97 11.53
CA ILE A 194 -33.31 -24.66 12.41
C ILE A 194 -34.31 -23.64 12.97
N TYR A 195 -33.83 -22.63 13.71
CA TYR A 195 -34.69 -21.70 14.45
C TYR A 195 -35.59 -20.85 13.55
N GLN A 196 -35.12 -20.51 12.36
CA GLN A 196 -35.92 -19.75 11.40
C GLN A 196 -36.86 -20.66 10.62
N GLY A 197 -36.69 -21.99 10.64
CA GLY A 197 -37.62 -22.94 10.02
C GLY A 197 -37.31 -23.29 8.55
N PHE A 198 -36.13 -22.95 8.04
CA PHE A 198 -35.68 -23.39 6.70
C PHE A 198 -35.67 -24.92 6.60
N LEU A 199 -35.01 -25.58 7.56
CA LEU A 199 -34.86 -27.03 7.57
C LEU A 199 -36.22 -27.73 7.71
N ALA A 200 -37.14 -27.18 8.50
CA ALA A 200 -38.49 -27.72 8.62
C ALA A 200 -39.27 -27.65 7.29
N ILE A 201 -39.19 -26.53 6.56
CA ILE A 201 -39.82 -26.40 5.24
C ILE A 201 -39.17 -27.36 4.25
N GLN A 202 -37.84 -27.45 4.24
CA GLN A 202 -37.08 -28.34 3.37
C GLN A 202 -37.48 -29.81 3.61
N MET A 203 -37.46 -30.25 4.87
CA MET A 203 -37.86 -31.59 5.27
C MET A 203 -39.31 -31.90 4.90
N ALA A 204 -40.23 -30.95 5.12
CA ALA A 204 -41.64 -31.15 4.78
C ALA A 204 -41.85 -31.27 3.25
N ILE A 205 -41.11 -30.52 2.43
CA ILE A 205 -41.16 -30.63 0.95
C ILE A 205 -40.60 -31.98 0.50
N ASP A 206 -39.45 -32.38 1.04
CA ASP A 206 -38.78 -33.64 0.68
C ASP A 206 -39.65 -34.84 1.09
N ASN A 207 -40.21 -34.84 2.30
CA ASN A 207 -41.16 -35.86 2.77
C ASN A 207 -42.42 -35.91 1.90
N ALA A 208 -42.98 -34.75 1.52
CA ALA A 208 -44.14 -34.69 0.62
C ALA A 208 -43.84 -35.26 -0.77
N TYR A 209 -42.68 -34.94 -1.32
CA TYR A 209 -42.23 -35.51 -2.60
C TYR A 209 -42.02 -37.04 -2.49
N ILE A 210 -41.39 -37.54 -1.43
CA ILE A 210 -41.19 -38.98 -1.20
C ILE A 210 -42.54 -39.71 -1.08
N GLN A 211 -43.53 -39.13 -0.41
CA GLN A 211 -44.88 -39.70 -0.30
C GLN A 211 -45.61 -39.76 -1.64
N VAL A 212 -45.51 -38.69 -2.43
CA VAL A 212 -46.08 -38.64 -3.79
C VAL A 212 -45.36 -39.63 -4.73
N ALA A 213 -44.04 -39.73 -4.64
CA ALA A 213 -43.22 -40.64 -5.44
C ALA A 213 -43.44 -42.12 -5.09
N SER A 214 -43.68 -42.42 -3.81
CA SER A 214 -43.98 -43.78 -3.31
C SER A 214 -45.44 -44.22 -3.51
N GLY A 215 -46.29 -43.36 -4.09
CA GLY A 215 -47.68 -43.68 -4.37
C GLY A 215 -48.54 -43.86 -3.11
N GLY A 216 -48.16 -43.22 -2.00
CA GLY A 216 -48.89 -43.29 -0.73
C GLY A 216 -48.61 -44.54 0.12
N ALA A 217 -47.59 -45.35 -0.23
CA ALA A 217 -47.05 -46.32 0.71
C ALA A 217 -46.38 -45.58 1.88
N SER A 218 -46.71 -45.92 3.13
CA SER A 218 -46.13 -45.25 4.30
C SER A 218 -44.64 -45.57 4.41
N VAL A 219 -43.79 -44.71 3.86
CA VAL A 219 -42.33 -44.76 4.02
C VAL A 219 -41.97 -44.17 5.40
N ASN A 220 -42.45 -44.78 6.49
CA ASN A 220 -42.21 -44.29 7.86
C ASN A 220 -41.07 -45.04 8.57
N ASP A 221 -40.28 -45.83 7.85
CA ASP A 221 -39.24 -46.71 8.42
C ASP A 221 -37.86 -46.03 8.57
N TYR A 222 -37.77 -44.71 8.41
CA TYR A 222 -36.52 -43.97 8.62
C TYR A 222 -36.67 -42.92 9.72
N THR A 223 -35.62 -42.76 10.52
CA THR A 223 -35.51 -41.68 11.50
C THR A 223 -34.47 -40.68 11.02
N LEU A 224 -34.89 -39.45 10.75
CA LEU A 224 -33.97 -38.37 10.41
C LEU A 224 -33.52 -37.66 11.69
N ALA A 225 -32.21 -37.45 11.82
CA ALA A 225 -31.63 -36.62 12.85
C ALA A 225 -30.48 -35.80 12.26
N VAL A 226 -30.38 -34.54 12.70
CA VAL A 226 -29.32 -33.61 12.30
C VAL A 226 -28.45 -33.35 13.53
N GLN A 227 -27.15 -33.57 13.40
CA GLN A 227 -26.19 -33.33 14.47
C GLN A 227 -25.04 -32.49 13.94
N LYS A 228 -24.66 -31.45 14.68
CA LYS A 228 -23.42 -30.72 14.42
C LYS A 228 -22.23 -31.64 14.68
N PHE A 229 -21.18 -31.51 13.87
CA PHE A 229 -19.92 -32.17 14.15
C PHE A 229 -19.37 -31.71 15.52
N PRO A 230 -18.80 -32.62 16.33
CA PRO A 230 -18.15 -32.24 17.57
C PRO A 230 -16.99 -31.29 17.26
N PHE A 231 -16.84 -30.25 18.09
CA PHE A 231 -15.80 -29.24 17.91
C PHE A 231 -14.71 -29.43 18.98
N PRO A 232 -13.42 -29.46 18.59
CA PRO A 232 -12.31 -29.64 19.53
C PRO A 232 -12.24 -28.48 20.54
N ALA A 233 -11.59 -28.71 21.67
CA ALA A 233 -11.42 -27.67 22.68
C ALA A 233 -10.75 -26.41 22.10
N TYR A 234 -11.30 -25.24 22.42
CA TYR A 234 -10.86 -23.97 21.86
C TYR A 234 -10.78 -22.86 22.90
N LYS A 235 -10.04 -21.79 22.57
CA LYS A 235 -9.81 -20.63 23.45
C LYS A 235 -10.60 -19.43 22.95
N VAL A 236 -11.59 -18.99 23.72
CA VAL A 236 -12.29 -17.73 23.45
C VAL A 236 -11.54 -16.60 24.11
N ASP A 237 -11.09 -15.67 23.29
CA ASP A 237 -10.38 -14.48 23.76
C ASP A 237 -10.95 -13.23 23.08
N ILE A 238 -11.65 -12.40 23.86
CA ILE A 238 -12.22 -11.13 23.39
C ILE A 238 -11.12 -10.21 22.86
N PHE A 239 -9.91 -10.34 23.40
CA PHE A 239 -8.76 -9.59 22.94
C PHE A 239 -8.40 -9.87 21.49
N ASN A 240 -8.69 -11.05 20.92
CA ASN A 240 -8.38 -11.34 19.52
C ASN A 240 -9.19 -10.46 18.54
N GLU A 241 -10.46 -10.18 18.84
CA GLU A 241 -11.27 -9.28 18.03
C GLU A 241 -10.81 -7.82 18.17
N LEU A 242 -10.43 -7.42 19.38
CA LEU A 242 -9.84 -6.10 19.60
C LEU A 242 -8.46 -5.97 18.97
N PHE A 243 -7.67 -7.04 18.94
CA PHE A 243 -6.36 -7.08 18.32
C PHE A 243 -6.47 -6.80 16.81
N LYS A 244 -7.46 -7.41 16.13
CA LYS A 244 -7.74 -7.15 14.70
C LYS A 244 -8.05 -5.68 14.41
N SER A 245 -8.67 -4.95 15.34
CA SER A 245 -9.05 -3.53 15.17
C SER A 245 -7.97 -2.55 15.66
N LEU A 246 -7.39 -2.78 16.84
CA LEU A 246 -6.44 -1.89 17.52
C LEU A 246 -5.03 -1.95 16.90
N MET A 247 -4.55 -3.12 16.49
CA MET A 247 -3.19 -3.26 15.94
C MET A 247 -2.99 -2.44 14.66
N PRO A 248 -3.90 -2.51 13.67
CA PRO A 248 -3.87 -1.61 12.53
C PRO A 248 -3.87 -0.12 12.90
N LEU A 249 -4.75 0.31 13.82
CA LEU A 249 -4.87 1.70 14.23
C LEU A 249 -3.56 2.22 14.83
N PHE A 250 -2.99 1.49 15.78
CA PHE A 250 -1.74 1.90 16.41
C PHE A 250 -0.56 1.81 15.46
N THR A 251 -0.55 0.88 14.50
CA THR A 251 0.46 0.88 13.43
C THR A 251 0.33 2.14 12.58
N SER A 252 -0.88 2.51 12.18
CA SER A 252 -1.13 3.73 11.40
C SER A 252 -0.65 4.99 12.12
N LEU A 253 -1.00 5.15 13.40
CA LEU A 253 -0.61 6.28 14.23
C LEU A 253 0.87 6.29 14.60
N SER A 254 1.49 5.13 14.82
CA SER A 254 2.91 5.01 15.15
C SER A 254 3.79 5.49 14.01
N PHE A 255 3.47 5.08 12.79
CA PHE A 255 4.33 5.30 11.62
C PHE A 255 3.99 6.59 10.85
N ILE A 256 2.99 7.37 11.26
CA ILE A 256 2.64 8.66 10.63
C ILE A 256 3.78 9.68 10.72
N THR A 257 4.41 9.79 11.88
CA THR A 257 5.52 10.74 12.13
C THR A 257 6.75 10.38 11.32
N ILE A 258 7.00 9.09 11.21
CA ILE A 258 8.03 8.45 10.40
C ILE A 258 7.85 8.79 8.93
N SER A 259 6.67 8.51 8.38
CA SER A 259 6.35 8.74 6.96
C SER A 259 6.47 10.21 6.57
N ILE A 260 5.98 11.13 7.42
CA ILE A 260 6.04 12.57 7.17
C ILE A 260 7.48 13.10 7.24
N SER A 261 8.29 12.63 8.18
CA SER A 261 9.70 13.04 8.34
C SER A 261 10.53 12.68 7.10
N VAL A 262 10.37 11.46 6.58
CA VAL A 262 11.06 11.02 5.36
C VAL A 262 10.59 11.84 4.16
N LEU A 263 9.28 11.99 3.99
CA LEU A 263 8.70 12.75 2.88
C LEU A 263 9.20 14.20 2.89
N LYS A 264 9.15 14.90 4.03
CA LYS A 264 9.61 16.29 4.16
C LYS A 264 11.03 16.45 3.66
N LYS A 265 11.95 15.64 4.18
CA LYS A 265 13.39 15.76 3.89
C LYS A 265 13.70 15.51 2.41
N VAL A 266 13.00 14.56 1.78
CA VAL A 266 13.17 14.28 0.35
C VAL A 266 12.66 15.43 -0.51
N VAL A 267 11.49 16.01 -0.18
CA VAL A 267 10.95 17.15 -0.93
C VAL A 267 11.79 18.41 -0.69
N GLU A 268 12.33 18.61 0.50
CA GLU A 268 13.22 19.73 0.84
C GLU A 268 14.55 19.68 0.07
N GLU A 269 15.17 18.51 -0.07
CA GLU A 269 16.36 18.33 -0.93
C GLU A 269 16.07 18.52 -2.41
N LYS A 270 14.84 18.20 -2.86
CA LYS A 270 14.39 18.44 -4.23
C LYS A 270 14.15 19.93 -4.48
N ALA A 271 13.48 20.62 -3.55
CA ALA A 271 13.12 22.03 -3.64
C ALA A 271 14.36 22.94 -3.59
N SER A 272 15.34 22.60 -2.75
CA SER A 272 16.60 23.36 -2.61
C SER A 272 17.57 23.20 -3.79
N GLY A 273 17.32 22.27 -4.72
CA GLY A 273 18.22 22.00 -5.85
C GLY A 273 19.52 21.27 -5.49
N VAL A 274 19.77 21.04 -4.21
CA VAL A 274 21.00 20.40 -3.72
C VAL A 274 21.16 18.97 -4.27
N LYS A 275 20.04 18.28 -4.52
CA LYS A 275 20.05 16.99 -5.23
C LYS A 275 20.74 17.05 -6.59
N GLU A 276 20.46 18.09 -7.38
CA GLU A 276 21.07 18.28 -8.70
C GLU A 276 22.53 18.71 -8.58
N MET A 277 22.86 19.55 -7.59
CA MET A 277 24.25 19.90 -7.27
C MET A 277 25.08 18.64 -6.93
N MET A 278 24.54 17.71 -6.14
CA MET A 278 25.20 16.43 -5.85
C MET A 278 25.40 15.59 -7.13
N LYS A 279 24.42 15.57 -8.04
CA LYS A 279 24.54 14.86 -9.32
C LYS A 279 25.59 15.49 -10.24
N MET A 280 25.66 16.82 -10.30
CA MET A 280 26.71 17.53 -11.06
C MET A 280 28.11 17.20 -10.55
N MET A 281 28.26 16.98 -9.24
CA MET A 281 29.53 16.55 -8.67
C MET A 281 29.78 15.03 -8.82
N GLY A 282 28.97 14.35 -9.63
CA GLY A 282 29.15 12.96 -10.04
C GLY A 282 28.51 11.94 -9.11
N LEU A 283 27.57 12.31 -8.26
CA LEU A 283 26.79 11.35 -7.48
C LEU A 283 25.67 10.75 -8.33
N GLN A 284 25.53 9.43 -8.35
CA GLN A 284 24.47 8.77 -9.10
C GLN A 284 23.13 8.87 -8.38
N THR A 285 22.03 9.02 -9.13
CA THR A 285 20.67 9.24 -8.58
C THR A 285 20.22 8.13 -7.64
N TRP A 286 20.49 6.86 -7.97
CA TRP A 286 20.09 5.72 -7.13
C TRP A 286 20.81 5.71 -5.78
N MET A 287 22.03 6.25 -5.70
CA MET A 287 22.79 6.32 -4.44
C MET A 287 22.12 7.27 -3.45
N VAL A 288 21.50 8.35 -3.95
CA VAL A 288 20.74 9.30 -3.13
C VAL A 288 19.51 8.60 -2.53
N TRP A 289 18.74 7.88 -3.35
CA TRP A 289 17.55 7.15 -2.91
C TRP A 289 17.90 6.02 -1.92
N ALA A 290 18.92 5.22 -2.22
CA ALA A 290 19.37 4.15 -1.34
C ALA A 290 19.92 4.70 -0.02
N GLY A 291 20.59 5.86 -0.05
CA GLY A 291 21.05 6.56 1.14
C GLY A 291 19.92 7.02 2.05
N TRP A 292 18.82 7.53 1.47
CA TRP A 292 17.61 7.88 2.20
C TRP A 292 16.92 6.65 2.79
N ALA A 293 16.80 5.56 2.01
CA ALA A 293 16.20 4.32 2.47
C ALA A 293 16.95 3.72 3.67
N LEU A 294 18.28 3.64 3.58
CA LEU A 294 19.10 3.07 4.65
C LEU A 294 19.13 3.99 5.89
N ASN A 295 19.11 5.31 5.71
CA ASN A 295 18.97 6.25 6.82
C ASN A 295 17.63 6.08 7.57
N GLY A 296 16.55 5.76 6.87
CA GLY A 296 15.27 5.37 7.48
C GLY A 296 15.38 4.04 8.22
N LEU A 297 15.89 3.00 7.54
CA LEU A 297 16.02 1.64 8.05
C LEU A 297 16.80 1.55 9.37
N MET A 298 17.87 2.34 9.54
CA MET A 298 18.66 2.36 10.78
C MET A 298 17.81 2.67 12.02
N VAL A 299 16.91 3.65 11.93
CA VAL A 299 16.03 4.03 13.06
C VAL A 299 14.92 2.98 13.22
N TYR A 300 14.35 2.52 12.11
CA TYR A 300 13.20 1.60 12.15
C TYR A 300 13.57 0.20 12.63
N THR A 301 14.81 -0.24 12.40
CA THR A 301 15.28 -1.53 12.93
C THR A 301 15.25 -1.55 14.46
N ILE A 302 15.62 -0.42 15.10
CA ILE A 302 15.60 -0.29 16.56
C ILE A 302 14.16 -0.28 17.07
N THR A 303 13.26 0.51 16.47
CA THR A 303 11.86 0.56 16.89
C THR A 303 11.15 -0.78 16.69
N CYS A 304 11.36 -1.43 15.54
CA CYS A 304 10.78 -2.75 15.26
C CYS A 304 11.25 -3.80 16.25
N ALA A 305 12.55 -3.81 16.62
CA ALA A 305 13.08 -4.75 17.61
C ALA A 305 12.44 -4.56 19.01
N VAL A 306 12.23 -3.31 19.42
CA VAL A 306 11.56 -3.00 20.70
C VAL A 306 10.07 -3.39 20.64
N ILE A 307 9.38 -3.08 19.54
CA ILE A 307 7.96 -3.44 19.37
C ILE A 307 7.78 -4.97 19.36
N THR A 308 8.62 -5.71 18.63
CA THR A 308 8.48 -7.17 18.54
C THR A 308 8.80 -7.86 19.86
N THR A 309 9.76 -7.36 20.63
CA THR A 309 10.04 -7.87 21.98
C THR A 309 8.88 -7.62 22.93
N LEU A 310 8.28 -6.42 22.90
CA LEU A 310 7.09 -6.09 23.70
C LEU A 310 5.90 -7.01 23.37
N LEU A 311 5.67 -7.32 22.09
CA LEU A 311 4.55 -8.15 21.66
C LEU A 311 4.74 -9.65 21.95
N CYS A 312 5.95 -10.18 21.73
CA CYS A 312 6.20 -11.63 21.78
C CYS A 312 6.61 -12.16 23.16
N TYR A 313 7.19 -11.34 24.04
CA TYR A 313 7.69 -11.82 25.34
C TYR A 313 6.84 -11.37 26.53
N GLY A 314 6.01 -10.32 26.38
CA GLY A 314 5.24 -9.78 27.51
C GLY A 314 6.15 -9.26 28.65
N TYR A 315 5.54 -8.66 29.66
CA TYR A 315 6.24 -8.12 30.83
C TYR A 315 6.02 -8.97 32.09
N ASP A 316 4.88 -9.66 32.15
CA ASP A 316 4.46 -10.51 33.26
C ASP A 316 4.32 -11.98 32.79
N SER A 317 4.99 -12.90 33.50
CA SER A 317 5.08 -14.31 33.09
C SER A 317 3.75 -15.06 33.22
N ASP A 318 2.84 -14.56 34.06
CA ASP A 318 1.58 -15.25 34.39
C ASP A 318 0.42 -14.97 33.41
N LYS A 319 0.56 -13.93 32.55
CA LYS A 319 -0.53 -13.42 31.70
C LYS A 319 -0.34 -13.69 30.20
N GLY A 320 0.81 -14.24 29.83
CA GLY A 320 1.14 -14.62 28.46
C GLY A 320 1.44 -13.43 27.54
N PRO A 321 2.15 -13.65 26.43
CA PRO A 321 2.45 -12.61 25.45
C PRO A 321 1.20 -12.20 24.64
N VAL A 322 1.29 -11.05 23.96
CA VAL A 322 0.22 -10.56 23.05
C VAL A 322 0.09 -11.49 21.84
N ILE A 323 1.23 -11.96 21.34
CA ILE A 323 1.35 -12.92 20.25
C ILE A 323 2.12 -14.11 20.82
N ALA A 324 1.46 -15.27 20.96
CA ALA A 324 2.02 -16.43 21.65
C ALA A 324 2.48 -17.54 20.70
N ASN A 325 1.79 -17.70 19.58
CA ASN A 325 1.95 -18.82 18.66
C ASN A 325 2.83 -18.48 17.45
N VAL A 326 3.10 -17.20 17.17
CA VAL A 326 3.97 -16.80 16.05
C VAL A 326 5.41 -16.58 16.51
N HIS A 327 6.36 -17.14 15.76
CA HIS A 327 7.79 -16.95 16.04
C HIS A 327 8.22 -15.48 15.95
N PHE A 328 9.02 -15.04 16.93
CA PHE A 328 9.58 -13.69 17.03
C PHE A 328 10.21 -13.19 15.72
N THR A 329 10.98 -14.05 15.04
CA THR A 329 11.68 -13.68 13.81
C THR A 329 10.72 -13.30 12.68
N ILE A 330 9.57 -13.97 12.59
CA ILE A 330 8.58 -13.73 11.54
C ILE A 330 7.94 -12.35 11.76
N VAL A 331 7.47 -12.08 12.99
CA VAL A 331 6.91 -10.79 13.37
C VAL A 331 7.92 -9.66 13.13
N PHE A 332 9.18 -9.85 13.50
CA PHE A 332 10.24 -8.88 13.26
C PHE A 332 10.48 -8.60 11.78
N THR A 333 10.54 -9.65 10.95
CA THR A 333 10.68 -9.48 9.50
C THR A 333 9.48 -8.81 8.85
N LEU A 334 8.26 -9.08 9.33
CA LEU A 334 7.03 -8.44 8.86
C LEU A 334 7.08 -6.93 9.09
N PHE A 335 7.44 -6.49 10.31
CA PHE A 335 7.54 -5.06 10.63
C PHE A 335 8.64 -4.35 9.84
N ILE A 336 9.81 -4.98 9.64
CA ILE A 336 10.88 -4.40 8.82
C ILE A 336 10.45 -4.24 7.36
N LEU A 337 9.82 -5.27 6.78
CA LEU A 337 9.33 -5.21 5.40
C LEU A 337 8.26 -4.13 5.24
N PHE A 338 7.35 -4.02 6.21
CA PHE A 338 6.36 -2.94 6.26
C PHE A 338 7.03 -1.56 6.30
N CYS A 339 8.03 -1.34 7.17
CA CYS A 339 8.73 -0.07 7.26
C CYS A 339 9.46 0.29 5.96
N LEU A 340 10.10 -0.70 5.31
CA LEU A 340 10.75 -0.51 4.02
C LEU A 340 9.72 -0.12 2.95
N ALA A 341 8.62 -0.87 2.82
CA ALA A 341 7.55 -0.56 1.87
C ALA A 341 6.95 0.83 2.12
N ALA A 342 6.76 1.23 3.38
CA ALA A 342 6.30 2.56 3.74
C ALA A 342 7.28 3.67 3.31
N ILE A 343 8.60 3.47 3.43
CA ILE A 343 9.60 4.42 2.92
C ILE A 343 9.46 4.58 1.40
N PHE A 344 9.34 3.47 0.66
CA PHE A 344 9.19 3.50 -0.79
C PHE A 344 7.88 4.17 -1.21
N PHE A 345 6.79 3.95 -0.47
CA PHE A 345 5.53 4.66 -0.65
C PHE A 345 5.72 6.18 -0.45
N CYS A 346 6.43 6.60 0.60
CA CYS A 346 6.75 8.01 0.81
C CYS A 346 7.60 8.60 -0.32
N PHE A 347 8.53 7.83 -0.91
CA PHE A 347 9.30 8.27 -2.06
C PHE A 347 8.41 8.51 -3.29
N ALA A 348 7.48 7.58 -3.56
CA ALA A 348 6.52 7.74 -4.65
C ALA A 348 5.68 9.00 -4.45
N ILE A 349 5.12 9.24 -3.25
CA ILE A 349 4.35 10.45 -2.96
C ILE A 349 5.23 11.71 -3.10
N SER A 350 6.44 11.71 -2.52
CA SER A 350 7.37 12.85 -2.56
C SER A 350 7.73 13.27 -3.98
N SER A 351 7.69 12.33 -4.94
CA SER A 351 8.06 12.60 -6.33
C SER A 351 7.12 13.61 -7.01
N PHE A 352 5.85 13.68 -6.60
CA PHE A 352 4.84 14.57 -7.17
C PHE A 352 4.90 16.01 -6.65
N PHE A 353 5.48 16.23 -5.46
CA PHE A 353 5.45 17.55 -4.81
C PHE A 353 6.74 18.34 -5.05
N MET A 354 6.60 19.66 -5.11
CA MET A 354 7.72 20.62 -5.16
C MET A 354 7.87 21.42 -3.87
N SER A 355 6.79 21.63 -3.13
CA SER A 355 6.83 22.30 -1.83
C SER A 355 6.81 21.28 -0.69
N PRO A 356 7.75 21.34 0.28
CA PRO A 356 7.78 20.43 1.42
C PRO A 356 6.53 20.51 2.30
N THR A 357 5.95 21.71 2.48
CA THR A 357 4.78 21.90 3.34
C THR A 357 3.53 21.26 2.76
N ILE A 358 3.28 21.47 1.46
CA ILE A 358 2.16 20.84 0.74
C ILE A 358 2.35 19.32 0.71
N GLY A 359 3.57 18.84 0.43
CA GLY A 359 3.88 17.42 0.42
C GLY A 359 3.61 16.74 1.77
N MET A 360 3.97 17.37 2.89
CA MET A 360 3.69 16.84 4.22
C MET A 360 2.19 16.73 4.50
N SER A 361 1.44 17.81 4.25
CA SER A 361 -0.01 17.84 4.53
C SER A 361 -0.76 16.82 3.69
N VAL A 362 -0.49 16.76 2.38
CA VAL A 362 -1.14 15.77 1.50
C VAL A 362 -0.69 14.36 1.83
N GLY A 363 0.60 14.14 2.10
CA GLY A 363 1.12 12.84 2.51
C GLY A 363 0.47 12.31 3.80
N MET A 364 0.23 13.19 4.77
CA MET A 364 -0.49 12.85 6.01
C MET A 364 -1.94 12.44 5.74
N ILE A 365 -2.65 13.21 4.90
CA ILE A 365 -4.04 12.90 4.53
C ILE A 365 -4.11 11.57 3.79
N VAL A 366 -3.24 11.35 2.80
CA VAL A 366 -3.19 10.11 2.03
C VAL A 366 -2.90 8.91 2.95
N TRP A 367 -1.98 9.07 3.91
CA TRP A 367 -1.67 8.01 4.87
C TRP A 367 -2.87 7.65 5.75
N VAL A 368 -3.52 8.63 6.37
CA VAL A 368 -4.69 8.39 7.24
C VAL A 368 -5.89 7.86 6.45
N PHE A 369 -6.15 8.42 5.27
CA PHE A 369 -7.23 7.99 4.39
C PHE A 369 -7.03 6.55 3.89
N SER A 370 -5.78 6.18 3.58
CA SER A 370 -5.44 4.82 3.16
C SER A 370 -5.74 3.79 4.23
N TYR A 371 -5.64 4.15 5.51
CA TYR A 371 -6.02 3.29 6.62
C TYR A 371 -7.55 3.17 6.74
N SER A 372 -8.26 4.29 6.84
CA SER A 372 -9.68 4.30 7.20
C SER A 372 -10.59 3.66 6.15
N VAL A 373 -10.34 3.92 4.86
CA VAL A 373 -11.20 3.40 3.78
C VAL A 373 -10.92 1.93 3.51
N LEU A 374 -9.64 1.54 3.50
CA LEU A 374 -9.27 0.19 3.09
C LEU A 374 -9.48 -0.84 4.21
N GLN A 375 -9.48 -0.44 5.49
CA GLN A 375 -9.83 -1.34 6.59
C GLN A 375 -11.28 -1.83 6.48
N ALA A 376 -12.22 -0.96 6.10
CA ALA A 376 -13.61 -1.33 5.92
C ALA A 376 -13.79 -2.41 4.83
N SER A 377 -12.99 -2.33 3.76
CA SER A 377 -13.03 -3.28 2.65
C SER A 377 -12.51 -4.68 2.98
N ILE A 378 -11.83 -4.90 4.12
CA ILE A 378 -11.34 -6.25 4.48
C ILE A 378 -12.49 -7.18 4.90
N GLY A 379 -13.59 -6.62 5.39
CA GLY A 379 -14.78 -7.38 5.76
C GLY A 379 -15.71 -7.72 4.58
N ASP A 380 -15.54 -7.05 3.43
CA ASP A 380 -16.42 -7.22 2.26
C ASP A 380 -15.93 -8.33 1.33
N THR A 381 -16.56 -9.48 1.41
CA THR A 381 -16.24 -10.66 0.59
C THR A 381 -16.81 -10.66 -0.81
N THR A 382 -17.59 -9.64 -1.16
CA THR A 382 -18.10 -9.42 -2.52
C THR A 382 -17.02 -8.83 -3.44
N LEU A 383 -15.87 -8.43 -2.89
CA LEU A 383 -14.80 -7.80 -3.65
C LEU A 383 -14.05 -8.83 -4.52
N PRO A 384 -13.90 -8.55 -5.84
CA PRO A 384 -13.15 -9.44 -6.72
C PRO A 384 -11.67 -9.48 -6.35
N LEU A 385 -11.01 -10.63 -6.57
CA LEU A 385 -9.59 -10.87 -6.27
C LEU A 385 -8.66 -9.77 -6.82
N ALA A 386 -8.92 -9.27 -8.03
CA ALA A 386 -8.13 -8.21 -8.65
C ALA A 386 -8.14 -6.91 -7.81
N LEU A 387 -9.27 -6.58 -7.22
CA LEU A 387 -9.43 -5.37 -6.41
C LEU A 387 -8.75 -5.56 -5.03
N HIS A 388 -8.82 -6.77 -4.46
CA HIS A 388 -8.02 -7.14 -3.29
C HIS A 388 -6.50 -7.01 -3.55
N LEU A 389 -6.02 -7.46 -4.70
CA LEU A 389 -4.61 -7.32 -5.08
C LEU A 389 -4.22 -5.84 -5.27
N LEU A 390 -5.08 -5.02 -5.87
CA LEU A 390 -4.85 -3.57 -6.00
C LEU A 390 -4.79 -2.88 -4.64
N PHE A 391 -5.69 -3.19 -3.72
CA PHE A 391 -5.66 -2.65 -2.37
C PHE A 391 -4.44 -3.14 -1.59
N SER A 392 -3.98 -4.36 -1.83
CA SER A 392 -2.74 -4.90 -1.27
C SER A 392 -1.47 -4.22 -1.76
N LEU A 393 -1.52 -3.36 -2.78
CA LEU A 393 -0.39 -2.48 -3.10
C LEU A 393 -0.20 -1.39 -2.05
N VAL A 394 -1.24 -1.03 -1.29
CA VAL A 394 -1.15 -0.03 -0.22
C VAL A 394 -0.54 -0.70 1.03
N PRO A 395 0.58 -0.18 1.57
CA PRO A 395 1.28 -0.83 2.69
C PRO A 395 0.41 -1.06 3.92
N MET A 396 -0.50 -0.12 4.23
CA MET A 396 -1.40 -0.23 5.38
C MET A 396 -2.39 -1.40 5.23
N TYR A 397 -3.03 -1.51 4.08
CA TYR A 397 -3.99 -2.59 3.83
C TYR A 397 -3.31 -3.97 3.92
N ASN A 398 -2.11 -4.11 3.33
CA ASN A 398 -1.35 -5.35 3.41
C ASN A 398 -0.90 -5.70 4.84
N MET A 399 -0.64 -4.69 5.68
CA MET A 399 -0.35 -4.94 7.09
C MET A 399 -1.60 -5.38 7.87
N CYS A 400 -2.77 -4.77 7.58
CA CYS A 400 -4.04 -5.17 8.18
C CYS A 400 -4.40 -6.62 7.87
N THR A 401 -4.24 -7.05 6.61
CA THR A 401 -4.45 -8.46 6.23
C THR A 401 -3.46 -9.38 6.95
N GLY A 402 -2.19 -8.96 7.10
CA GLY A 402 -1.20 -9.65 7.92
C GLY A 402 -1.62 -9.83 9.39
N TYR A 403 -2.19 -8.80 10.03
CA TYR A 403 -2.71 -8.92 11.40
C TYR A 403 -3.91 -9.86 11.50
N ASN A 404 -4.82 -9.86 10.52
CA ASN A 404 -5.96 -10.78 10.51
C ASN A 404 -5.50 -12.24 10.35
N VAL A 405 -4.49 -12.48 9.51
CA VAL A 405 -3.86 -13.79 9.36
C VAL A 405 -3.19 -14.24 10.66
N ILE A 406 -2.44 -13.35 11.34
CA ILE A 406 -1.83 -13.65 12.65
C ILE A 406 -2.92 -13.97 13.69
N ALA A 407 -3.97 -13.15 13.76
CA ALA A 407 -5.08 -13.36 14.69
C ALA A 407 -5.80 -14.69 14.45
N ALA A 408 -5.90 -15.14 13.19
CA ALA A 408 -6.49 -16.43 12.84
C ALA A 408 -5.61 -17.62 13.23
N PHE A 409 -4.27 -17.50 13.18
CA PHE A 409 -3.38 -18.54 13.71
C PHE A 409 -3.37 -18.58 15.23
N GLU A 410 -3.41 -17.42 15.88
CA GLU A 410 -3.51 -17.29 17.34
C GLU A 410 -4.83 -17.87 17.87
N SER A 411 -5.96 -17.64 17.17
CA SER A 411 -7.26 -18.20 17.57
C SER A 411 -7.31 -19.72 17.45
N ARG A 412 -6.62 -20.29 16.46
CA ARG A 412 -6.48 -21.75 16.28
C ARG A 412 -5.46 -22.39 17.22
N GLY A 413 -4.59 -21.60 17.86
CA GLY A 413 -3.49 -22.11 18.67
C GLY A 413 -2.42 -22.87 17.88
N VAL A 414 -2.33 -22.63 16.57
CA VAL A 414 -1.35 -23.29 15.70
C VAL A 414 -0.10 -22.44 15.63
N ALA A 415 1.05 -23.02 16.00
CA ALA A 415 2.33 -22.32 15.95
C ALA A 415 2.77 -22.06 14.50
N VAL A 416 3.13 -20.81 14.20
CA VAL A 416 3.55 -20.38 12.86
C VAL A 416 5.07 -20.36 12.77
N ASN A 417 5.64 -21.36 12.10
CA ASN A 417 7.06 -21.47 11.78
C ASN A 417 7.33 -21.05 10.33
N TRP A 418 8.61 -20.82 9.98
CA TRP A 418 9.04 -20.55 8.59
C TRP A 418 8.59 -21.62 7.58
N LEU A 419 8.47 -22.88 8.01
CA LEU A 419 8.01 -23.99 7.18
C LEU A 419 6.51 -23.91 6.87
N ASN A 420 5.71 -23.32 7.77
CA ASN A 420 4.25 -23.26 7.66
C ASN A 420 3.76 -21.87 7.21
N LEU A 421 4.66 -21.02 6.71
CA LEU A 421 4.38 -19.62 6.39
C LEU A 421 3.33 -19.45 5.27
N PHE A 422 3.28 -20.43 4.35
CA PHE A 422 2.37 -20.44 3.21
C PHE A 422 1.09 -21.27 3.44
N SER A 423 0.84 -21.71 4.67
CA SER A 423 -0.43 -22.36 4.99
C SER A 423 -1.58 -21.36 5.07
N ASP A 424 -2.77 -21.81 4.68
CA ASP A 424 -3.96 -20.97 4.70
C ASP A 424 -4.50 -20.77 6.13
N ALA A 425 -4.44 -19.52 6.57
CA ALA A 425 -4.90 -19.10 7.88
C ALA A 425 -6.43 -18.94 7.94
N MET A 426 -7.08 -18.71 6.81
CA MET A 426 -8.52 -18.57 6.66
C MET A 426 -8.96 -19.59 5.63
N GLY A 427 -9.84 -20.53 6.01
CA GLY A 427 -10.18 -21.72 5.21
C GLY A 427 -10.92 -21.41 3.91
N GLY A 428 -10.24 -20.78 2.94
CA GLY A 428 -10.75 -20.54 1.59
C GLY A 428 -10.36 -19.23 0.90
N THR A 429 -9.72 -18.26 1.57
CA THR A 429 -9.39 -16.96 0.94
C THR A 429 -8.02 -16.92 0.23
N GLY A 430 -7.21 -17.98 0.36
CA GLY A 430 -5.88 -18.09 -0.26
C GLY A 430 -4.85 -17.06 0.22
N THR A 431 -5.12 -16.37 1.34
CA THR A 431 -4.20 -15.37 1.91
C THR A 431 -3.40 -16.00 3.06
N SER A 432 -2.12 -16.23 2.79
CA SER A 432 -1.14 -16.74 3.76
C SER A 432 -0.22 -15.62 4.25
N LEU A 433 0.45 -15.83 5.38
CA LEU A 433 1.42 -14.86 5.90
C LEU A 433 2.58 -14.67 4.91
N GLY A 434 2.95 -15.74 4.20
CA GLY A 434 3.94 -15.71 3.13
C GLY A 434 3.52 -14.84 1.95
N SER A 435 2.25 -14.89 1.54
CA SER A 435 1.75 -14.00 0.46
C SER A 435 1.80 -12.52 0.85
N VAL A 436 1.53 -12.18 2.11
CA VAL A 436 1.63 -10.81 2.63
C VAL A 436 3.07 -10.30 2.57
N MET A 437 4.04 -11.15 2.97
CA MET A 437 5.46 -10.82 2.91
C MET A 437 5.96 -10.65 1.47
N LEU A 438 5.55 -11.53 0.55
CA LEU A 438 5.87 -11.40 -0.88
C LEU A 438 5.28 -10.10 -1.48
N MET A 439 4.07 -9.73 -1.07
CA MET A 439 3.43 -8.52 -1.55
C MET A 439 4.21 -7.25 -1.16
N PHE A 440 4.86 -7.21 0.02
CA PHE A 440 5.74 -6.09 0.37
C PHE A 440 6.92 -5.93 -0.60
N PHE A 441 7.49 -7.01 -1.12
CA PHE A 441 8.54 -6.92 -2.15
C PHE A 441 8.01 -6.36 -3.47
N VAL A 442 6.80 -6.79 -3.88
CA VAL A 442 6.13 -6.26 -5.06
C VAL A 442 5.86 -4.76 -4.90
N GLN A 443 5.36 -4.33 -3.74
CA GLN A 443 5.15 -2.91 -3.42
C GLN A 443 6.44 -2.10 -3.57
N MET A 444 7.56 -2.56 -3.00
CA MET A 444 8.84 -1.86 -3.10
C MET A 444 9.28 -1.69 -4.56
N ALA A 445 9.13 -2.73 -5.40
CA ALA A 445 9.47 -2.65 -6.81
C ALA A 445 8.57 -1.63 -7.55
N VAL A 446 7.26 -1.71 -7.35
CA VAL A 446 6.28 -0.81 -8.01
C VAL A 446 6.53 0.64 -7.60
N TYR A 447 6.71 0.94 -6.32
CA TYR A 447 6.96 2.31 -5.85
C TYR A 447 8.33 2.84 -6.29
N MET A 448 9.35 1.98 -6.41
CA MET A 448 10.63 2.38 -6.97
C MET A 448 10.52 2.73 -8.46
N ILE A 449 9.75 1.96 -9.24
CA ILE A 449 9.47 2.26 -10.65
C ILE A 449 8.70 3.59 -10.78
N ILE A 450 7.66 3.80 -9.97
CA ILE A 450 6.90 5.05 -9.95
C ILE A 450 7.83 6.23 -9.60
N THR A 451 8.64 6.10 -8.55
CA THR A 451 9.58 7.14 -8.13
C THR A 451 10.57 7.46 -9.24
N TRP A 452 11.15 6.45 -9.89
CA TRP A 452 12.07 6.63 -11.00
C TRP A 452 11.40 7.32 -12.19
N TYR A 453 10.21 6.86 -12.60
CA TYR A 453 9.46 7.43 -13.71
C TYR A 453 9.06 8.88 -13.47
N VAL A 454 8.40 9.17 -12.35
CA VAL A 454 7.92 10.52 -12.03
C VAL A 454 9.07 11.50 -11.82
N THR A 455 10.16 11.07 -11.17
CA THR A 455 11.32 11.97 -11.00
C THR A 455 12.13 12.19 -12.27
N SER A 456 11.99 11.34 -13.29
CA SER A 456 12.62 11.57 -14.60
C SER A 456 11.78 12.53 -15.46
N ILE A 457 10.46 12.45 -15.39
CA ILE A 457 9.54 13.36 -16.10
C ILE A 457 9.47 14.73 -15.44
N HIS A 458 9.41 14.76 -14.11
CA HIS A 458 9.25 15.99 -13.33
C HIS A 458 10.33 16.11 -12.24
N PRO A 459 11.61 16.30 -12.64
CA PRO A 459 12.73 16.33 -11.70
C PRO A 459 12.73 17.58 -10.79
N GLY A 460 11.97 18.62 -11.14
CA GLY A 460 11.91 19.89 -10.41
C GLY A 460 12.50 21.07 -11.17
N PRO A 461 12.60 22.25 -10.53
CA PRO A 461 13.04 23.49 -11.19
C PRO A 461 14.47 23.42 -11.75
N TYR A 462 15.30 22.53 -11.21
CA TYR A 462 16.72 22.43 -11.53
C TYR A 462 17.08 21.19 -12.37
N GLY A 463 16.16 20.27 -12.63
CA GLY A 463 16.47 19.03 -13.34
C GLY A 463 16.03 19.02 -14.79
N ARG A 464 16.71 18.23 -15.62
CA ARG A 464 16.31 17.99 -17.01
C ARG A 464 15.12 17.03 -17.09
N ALA A 465 13.95 17.52 -17.46
CA ALA A 465 12.78 16.68 -17.69
C ALA A 465 12.94 15.82 -18.95
N GLU A 466 12.67 14.53 -18.83
CA GLU A 466 12.57 13.61 -19.96
C GLU A 466 11.13 13.58 -20.51
N PRO A 467 10.92 13.33 -21.82
CA PRO A 467 9.58 13.20 -22.38
C PRO A 467 8.85 12.00 -21.78
N TRP A 468 7.52 12.04 -21.66
CA TRP A 468 6.73 10.98 -21.02
C TRP A 468 6.91 9.58 -21.63
N TRP A 469 7.31 9.49 -22.91
CA TRP A 469 7.60 8.24 -23.64
C TRP A 469 9.08 7.80 -23.61
N PHE A 470 9.93 8.42 -22.76
CA PHE A 470 11.36 8.10 -22.69
C PHE A 470 11.69 6.61 -22.43
N PRO A 471 10.89 5.79 -21.69
CA PRO A 471 11.23 4.39 -21.47
C PRO A 471 11.23 3.58 -22.78
N CYS A 472 10.35 3.92 -23.72
CA CYS A 472 10.27 3.27 -25.03
C CYS A 472 11.46 3.62 -25.94
N LYS A 473 12.20 4.69 -25.62
CA LYS A 473 13.41 5.11 -26.36
C LYS A 473 14.57 4.13 -26.16
N PHE A 474 14.62 3.44 -25.02
CA PHE A 474 15.60 2.38 -24.73
C PHE A 474 15.43 1.17 -25.68
N CYS A 475 14.22 0.96 -26.22
CA CYS A 475 13.93 -0.11 -27.18
C CYS A 475 14.14 0.31 -28.65
N MET A 476 14.21 1.61 -28.95
CA MET A 476 14.30 2.17 -30.31
C MET A 476 15.56 3.00 -30.56
N SER A 477 16.64 2.76 -29.82
CA SER A 477 17.88 3.52 -30.02
C SER A 477 18.68 3.00 -31.23
N SER A 478 18.21 3.29 -32.44
CA SER A 478 19.12 3.48 -33.57
C SER A 478 19.72 4.88 -33.43
N GLU A 479 20.93 4.96 -32.89
CA GLU A 479 21.68 6.21 -32.84
C GLU A 479 22.07 6.59 -34.28
N GLU A 480 21.32 7.50 -34.90
CA GLU A 480 21.85 8.26 -36.04
C GLU A 480 23.00 9.13 -35.53
N LYS A 481 24.23 8.66 -35.73
CA LYS A 481 25.43 9.49 -35.74
C LYS A 481 25.27 10.51 -36.88
N LYS A 482 24.86 11.72 -36.55
CA LYS A 482 25.10 12.86 -37.44
C LYS A 482 26.59 13.18 -37.39
N GLU A 483 27.31 12.80 -38.44
CA GLU A 483 28.62 13.36 -38.74
C GLU A 483 28.46 14.88 -38.89
N ILE A 484 29.26 15.63 -38.13
CA ILE A 484 29.30 17.08 -38.19
C ILE A 484 30.41 17.45 -39.19
N ILE A 485 30.00 18.05 -40.30
CA ILE A 485 30.87 18.71 -41.26
C ILE A 485 31.44 19.95 -40.58
N LEU A 486 32.78 20.03 -40.50
CA LEU A 486 33.51 21.23 -40.09
C LEU A 486 33.38 22.27 -41.21
N GLY A 487 32.36 23.12 -41.12
CA GLY A 487 32.26 24.35 -41.93
C GLY A 487 33.03 25.47 -41.23
N SER A 488 34.11 25.92 -41.86
CA SER A 488 34.79 27.18 -41.54
C SER A 488 34.11 28.29 -42.35
N ASP A 489 33.07 28.90 -41.79
CA ASP A 489 32.54 30.16 -42.31
C ASP A 489 33.32 31.29 -41.62
N ASP A 490 34.41 31.70 -42.27
CA ASP A 490 35.13 32.95 -41.98
C ASP A 490 34.30 34.11 -42.55
N ASP A 491 33.23 34.49 -41.85
CA ASP A 491 32.60 35.79 -42.05
C ASP A 491 33.35 36.80 -41.14
N GLU A 492 34.19 37.64 -41.76
CA GLU A 492 34.85 38.79 -41.13
C GLU A 492 33.80 39.85 -40.73
N ASP A 493 33.03 39.57 -39.68
CA ASP A 493 32.14 40.53 -39.04
C ASP A 493 33.00 41.47 -38.17
N GLU A 494 32.97 42.79 -38.42
CA GLU A 494 33.72 43.82 -37.67
C GLU A 494 33.44 43.85 -36.14
N ARG A 495 32.50 43.02 -35.68
CA ARG A 495 32.08 42.88 -34.28
C ARG A 495 32.90 41.85 -33.49
N TYR A 496 33.75 41.05 -34.14
CA TYR A 496 34.58 40.03 -33.48
C TYR A 496 36.06 40.44 -33.45
N GLU A 497 36.68 40.31 -32.27
CA GLU A 497 38.12 40.42 -32.14
C GLU A 497 38.78 39.15 -32.70
N ALA A 498 39.93 39.33 -33.37
CA ALA A 498 40.70 38.20 -33.88
C ALA A 498 41.16 37.27 -32.73
N PRO A 499 41.17 35.95 -32.93
CA PRO A 499 41.55 35.00 -31.90
C PRO A 499 43.01 35.22 -31.47
N PRO A 500 43.32 35.21 -30.14
CA PRO A 500 44.69 35.34 -29.65
C PRO A 500 45.58 34.18 -30.12
N LYS A 501 46.70 34.51 -30.77
CA LYS A 501 47.55 33.56 -31.53
C LYS A 501 48.28 32.51 -30.67
N ASP A 502 48.43 32.75 -29.36
CA ASP A 502 49.23 31.91 -28.45
C ASP A 502 48.40 31.23 -27.34
N MET A 503 47.07 31.24 -27.43
CA MET A 503 46.20 30.71 -26.38
C MET A 503 45.52 29.40 -26.77
N LYS A 504 45.49 28.47 -25.83
CA LYS A 504 44.78 27.19 -25.99
C LYS A 504 43.29 27.39 -25.72
N VAL A 505 42.45 26.91 -26.63
CA VAL A 505 40.99 26.90 -26.44
C VAL A 505 40.64 25.83 -25.41
N GLY A 506 40.12 26.25 -24.26
CA GLY A 506 39.64 25.36 -23.21
C GLY A 506 38.24 24.81 -23.51
N LEU A 507 37.35 25.67 -24.01
CA LEU A 507 35.97 25.35 -24.39
C LEU A 507 35.64 25.99 -25.74
N LYS A 508 35.14 25.19 -26.68
CA LYS A 508 34.73 25.62 -28.02
C LYS A 508 33.23 25.38 -28.20
N ILE A 509 32.47 26.43 -28.42
CA ILE A 509 31.02 26.41 -28.61
C ILE A 509 30.73 26.61 -30.09
N GLN A 510 30.00 25.69 -30.71
CA GLN A 510 29.68 25.71 -32.14
C GLN A 510 28.17 25.61 -32.37
N ASP A 511 27.63 26.59 -33.09
CA ASP A 511 26.23 26.71 -33.53
C ASP A 511 25.22 26.39 -32.43
N LEU A 512 25.50 26.83 -31.21
CA LEU A 512 24.69 26.46 -30.06
C LEU A 512 23.30 27.08 -30.20
N ARG A 513 22.28 26.23 -30.19
CA ARG A 513 20.89 26.63 -30.36
C ARG A 513 20.00 25.98 -29.32
N LYS A 514 19.10 26.76 -28.73
CA LYS A 514 18.12 26.29 -27.75
C LYS A 514 16.74 26.89 -28.01
N VAL A 515 15.78 25.99 -28.24
CA VAL A 515 14.36 26.31 -28.38
C VAL A 515 13.61 25.66 -27.21
N PHE A 516 12.78 26.42 -26.51
CA PHE A 516 11.90 25.93 -25.46
C PHE A 516 10.49 25.64 -25.99
N ASN A 517 9.70 24.87 -25.23
CA ASN A 517 8.33 24.53 -25.58
C ASN A 517 7.52 25.79 -25.90
N GLY A 518 6.84 25.80 -27.05
CA GLY A 518 6.15 26.99 -27.59
C GLY A 518 6.97 27.82 -28.60
N ASN A 519 7.98 27.22 -29.25
CA ASN A 519 8.82 27.85 -30.30
C ASN A 519 9.62 29.08 -29.86
N MET A 520 9.81 29.30 -28.56
CA MET A 520 10.66 30.39 -28.06
C MET A 520 12.13 30.03 -28.25
N VAL A 521 12.80 30.72 -29.18
CA VAL A 521 14.24 30.60 -29.42
C VAL A 521 14.98 31.42 -28.35
N ALA A 522 15.64 30.75 -27.42
CA ALA A 522 16.35 31.38 -26.31
C ALA A 522 17.85 31.55 -26.57
N VAL A 523 18.41 30.72 -27.45
CA VAL A 523 19.80 30.81 -27.94
C VAL A 523 19.75 30.42 -29.41
N ASP A 524 20.35 31.22 -30.30
CA ASP A 524 20.38 30.94 -31.73
C ASP A 524 21.80 31.11 -32.28
N LYS A 525 22.38 30.01 -32.77
CA LYS A 525 23.70 29.93 -33.40
C LYS A 525 24.82 30.67 -32.65
N VAL A 526 24.96 30.44 -31.34
CA VAL A 526 26.08 31.01 -30.58
C VAL A 526 27.36 30.23 -30.90
N ASN A 527 28.36 30.95 -31.40
CA ASN A 527 29.73 30.49 -31.65
C ASN A 527 30.67 31.26 -30.71
N LEU A 528 31.42 30.55 -29.87
CA LEU A 528 32.29 31.19 -28.87
C LEU A 528 33.43 30.25 -28.45
N ASP A 529 34.65 30.76 -28.52
CA ASP A 529 35.85 30.10 -27.99
C ASP A 529 36.27 30.74 -26.66
N ILE A 530 36.44 29.90 -25.64
CA ILE A 530 36.87 30.28 -24.28
C ILE A 530 38.28 29.73 -24.07
N TYR A 531 39.23 30.62 -23.78
CA TYR A 531 40.66 30.30 -23.70
C TYR A 531 41.12 29.96 -22.28
N GLU A 532 42.09 29.05 -22.16
CA GLU A 532 42.70 28.68 -20.88
C GLU A 532 43.44 29.88 -20.26
N GLY A 533 43.24 30.12 -18.96
CA GLY A 533 43.91 31.21 -18.23
C GLY A 533 43.28 32.59 -18.37
N GLN A 534 42.18 32.72 -19.13
CA GLN A 534 41.42 33.97 -19.25
C GLN A 534 40.16 33.99 -18.37
N ILE A 535 39.75 35.21 -18.00
CA ILE A 535 38.43 35.46 -17.40
C ILE A 535 37.49 35.92 -18.51
N THR A 536 36.58 35.04 -18.93
CA THR A 536 35.57 35.36 -19.95
C THR A 536 34.29 35.85 -19.29
N ALA A 537 33.81 37.03 -19.69
CA ALA A 537 32.55 37.60 -19.21
C ALA A 537 31.49 37.58 -20.32
N LEU A 538 30.35 36.94 -20.07
CA LEU A 538 29.20 36.94 -20.97
C LEU A 538 28.24 38.07 -20.57
N LEU A 539 28.23 39.16 -21.35
CA LEU A 539 27.45 40.37 -21.08
C LEU A 539 26.30 40.54 -22.09
N GLY A 540 25.20 41.17 -21.65
CA GLY A 540 24.01 41.39 -22.49
C GLY A 540 22.78 41.74 -21.66
N HIS A 541 21.70 42.20 -22.29
CA HIS A 541 20.45 42.57 -21.60
C HIS A 541 19.73 41.34 -20.99
N ASN A 542 18.76 41.56 -20.10
CA ASN A 542 17.91 40.49 -19.57
C ASN A 542 17.11 39.84 -20.70
N GLY A 543 17.05 38.50 -20.72
CA GLY A 543 16.41 37.75 -21.80
C GLY A 543 17.32 37.41 -23.00
N ALA A 544 18.55 37.93 -23.06
CA ALA A 544 19.50 37.66 -24.17
C ALA A 544 20.06 36.21 -24.23
N GLY A 545 19.54 35.27 -23.43
CA GLY A 545 20.00 33.87 -23.47
C GLY A 545 21.26 33.54 -22.66
N LYS A 546 21.81 34.47 -21.88
CA LYS A 546 23.04 34.27 -21.06
C LYS A 546 22.93 33.09 -20.09
N THR A 547 21.92 33.12 -19.23
CA THR A 547 21.66 32.05 -18.25
C THR A 547 21.36 30.74 -18.94
N THR A 548 20.66 30.76 -20.09
CA THR A 548 20.39 29.57 -20.91
C THR A 548 21.67 28.96 -21.45
N THR A 549 22.58 29.78 -21.98
CA THR A 549 23.89 29.34 -22.48
C THR A 549 24.71 28.70 -21.37
N MET A 550 24.83 29.35 -20.21
CA MET A 550 25.53 28.79 -19.04
C MET A 550 24.88 27.50 -18.52
N SER A 551 23.55 27.41 -18.55
CA SER A 551 22.81 26.20 -18.17
C SER A 551 23.06 25.04 -19.14
N ILE A 552 23.30 25.32 -20.42
CA ILE A 552 23.67 24.30 -21.41
C ILE A 552 25.10 23.82 -21.18
N LEU A 553 26.05 24.74 -20.97
CA LEU A 553 27.45 24.42 -20.68
C LEU A 553 27.61 23.58 -19.41
N THR A 554 26.80 23.83 -18.39
CA THR A 554 26.80 23.08 -17.13
C THR A 554 26.01 21.76 -17.21
N GLY A 555 25.36 21.49 -18.34
CA GLY A 555 24.58 20.27 -18.57
C GLY A 555 23.24 20.22 -17.84
N MET A 556 22.72 21.37 -17.41
CA MET A 556 21.36 21.51 -16.86
C MET A 556 20.30 21.46 -17.97
N TYR A 557 20.60 22.09 -19.10
CA TYR A 557 19.81 21.97 -20.32
C TYR A 557 20.62 21.28 -21.41
N SER A 558 19.93 20.48 -22.23
CA SER A 558 20.52 20.04 -23.50
C SER A 558 20.25 21.05 -24.61
N PRO A 559 21.21 21.24 -25.52
CA PRO A 559 20.99 22.05 -26.71
C PRO A 559 19.91 21.41 -27.59
N THR A 560 19.22 22.23 -28.36
CA THR A 560 18.34 21.78 -29.45
C THR A 560 19.16 21.47 -30.70
N ALA A 561 20.23 22.24 -30.95
CA ALA A 561 21.24 21.97 -31.96
C ALA A 561 22.58 22.60 -31.54
N GLY A 562 23.66 22.23 -32.24
CA GLY A 562 25.02 22.68 -31.93
C GLY A 562 25.80 21.72 -31.04
N SER A 563 27.09 22.00 -30.86
CA SER A 563 28.01 21.18 -30.08
C SER A 563 28.91 22.04 -29.22
N VAL A 564 29.37 21.48 -28.10
CA VAL A 564 30.36 22.12 -27.24
C VAL A 564 31.49 21.12 -26.98
N TYR A 565 32.71 21.56 -27.23
CA TYR A 565 33.91 20.76 -27.06
C TYR A 565 34.73 21.31 -25.90
N ALA A 566 35.11 20.44 -24.98
CA ALA A 566 36.12 20.76 -23.97
C ALA A 566 37.42 20.08 -24.40
N ARG A 567 38.38 20.86 -24.89
CA ARG A 567 39.56 20.34 -25.61
C ARG A 567 39.10 19.49 -26.82
N ASP A 568 39.44 18.19 -26.85
CA ASP A 568 39.25 17.33 -28.01
C ASP A 568 37.99 16.45 -27.95
N TYR A 569 37.10 16.66 -26.97
CA TYR A 569 35.90 15.83 -26.84
C TYR A 569 34.64 16.66 -26.63
N ASN A 570 33.53 16.16 -27.19
CA ASN A 570 32.21 16.77 -27.03
C ASN A 570 31.70 16.55 -25.61
N ILE A 571 31.35 17.63 -24.91
CA ILE A 571 30.91 17.56 -23.51
C ILE A 571 29.60 16.79 -23.34
N PHE A 572 28.75 16.73 -24.37
CA PHE A 572 27.46 16.04 -24.29
C PHE A 572 27.62 14.51 -24.38
N GLN A 573 28.73 14.03 -24.95
CA GLN A 573 29.06 12.59 -24.99
C GLN A 573 29.79 12.14 -23.71
N GLN A 574 30.58 13.02 -23.08
CA GLN A 574 31.37 12.70 -21.87
C GLN A 574 31.15 13.72 -20.74
N MET A 575 29.88 14.00 -20.43
CA MET A 575 29.51 15.04 -19.45
C MET A 575 30.06 14.76 -18.04
N ASP A 576 30.11 13.49 -17.63
CA ASP A 576 30.66 13.10 -16.32
C ASP A 576 32.16 13.42 -16.20
N ARG A 577 32.91 13.28 -17.30
CA ARG A 577 34.33 13.65 -17.35
C ARG A 577 34.50 15.15 -17.22
N PHE A 578 33.70 15.91 -17.97
CA PHE A 578 33.73 17.37 -17.95
C PHE A 578 33.37 17.94 -16.56
N ARG A 579 32.34 17.37 -15.91
CA ARG A 579 31.89 17.73 -14.57
C ARG A 579 32.93 17.50 -13.46
N ASN A 580 33.86 16.56 -13.64
CA ASN A 580 34.94 16.37 -12.67
C ASN A 580 35.89 17.57 -12.63
N SER A 581 36.17 18.19 -13.79
CA SER A 581 37.03 19.37 -13.92
C SER A 581 36.30 20.71 -13.81
N LEU A 582 34.97 20.73 -13.86
CA LEU A 582 34.16 21.95 -13.75
C LEU A 582 33.84 22.30 -12.29
N GLY A 583 33.95 23.58 -11.96
CA GLY A 583 33.33 24.21 -10.79
C GLY A 583 32.18 25.11 -11.25
N LEU A 584 31.04 25.06 -10.56
CA LEU A 584 29.87 25.88 -10.86
C LEU A 584 29.41 26.62 -9.61
N CYS A 585 29.25 27.93 -9.74
CA CYS A 585 28.49 28.73 -8.79
C CYS A 585 27.15 29.12 -9.45
N PRO A 586 26.02 28.51 -9.05
CA PRO A 586 24.71 28.87 -9.59
C PRO A 586 24.29 30.28 -9.18
N GLN A 587 23.25 30.82 -9.83
CA GLN A 587 22.66 32.11 -9.46
C GLN A 587 21.89 32.06 -8.12
N GLN A 588 21.37 30.89 -7.75
CA GLN A 588 20.63 30.66 -6.51
C GLN A 588 21.45 29.78 -5.58
N ASP A 589 21.44 30.09 -4.28
CA ASP A 589 22.22 29.39 -3.28
C ASP A 589 21.70 27.98 -3.02
N MET A 590 22.35 26.99 -3.63
CA MET A 590 22.08 25.57 -3.41
C MET A 590 22.81 25.07 -2.16
N LEU A 591 22.32 25.44 -0.98
CA LEU A 591 22.95 25.11 0.30
C LEU A 591 22.18 24.02 1.06
N PHE A 592 22.91 23.18 1.80
CA PHE A 592 22.29 22.32 2.81
C PHE A 592 21.98 23.13 4.07
N PRO A 593 20.70 23.39 4.42
CA PRO A 593 20.34 24.28 5.52
C PRO A 593 20.89 23.81 6.87
N TYR A 594 20.96 22.48 7.05
CA TYR A 594 21.34 21.84 8.31
C TYR A 594 22.84 21.53 8.44
N LEU A 595 23.68 21.92 7.48
CA LEU A 595 25.15 21.81 7.58
C LEU A 595 25.77 23.16 7.95
N THR A 596 26.89 23.13 8.67
CA THR A 596 27.68 24.34 8.91
C THR A 596 28.50 24.70 7.68
N ALA A 597 28.95 25.95 7.57
CA ALA A 597 29.82 26.40 6.48
C ALA A 597 31.03 25.47 6.28
N LEU A 598 31.71 25.07 7.36
CA LEU A 598 32.85 24.14 7.28
C LEU A 598 32.43 22.72 6.87
N GLU A 599 31.32 22.19 7.40
CA GLU A 599 30.83 20.86 7.01
C GLU A 599 30.39 20.81 5.55
N HIS A 600 29.86 21.91 5.02
CA HIS A 600 29.49 22.05 3.61
C HIS A 600 30.72 21.91 2.72
N LEU A 601 31.81 22.62 3.06
CA LEU A 601 33.09 22.51 2.35
C LEU A 601 33.72 21.11 2.49
N ILE A 602 33.67 20.52 3.68
CA ILE A 602 34.14 19.14 3.91
C ILE A 602 33.34 18.15 3.07
N PHE A 603 32.01 18.27 3.04
CA PHE A 603 31.12 17.40 2.27
C PHE A 603 31.49 17.41 0.78
N PHE A 604 31.55 18.59 0.16
CA PHE A 604 31.85 18.71 -1.26
C PHE A 604 33.31 18.37 -1.61
N GLY A 605 34.26 18.71 -0.73
CA GLY A 605 35.65 18.29 -0.88
C GLY A 605 35.81 16.76 -0.88
N MET A 606 35.15 16.08 0.07
CA MET A 606 35.15 14.61 0.11
C MET A 606 34.43 14.00 -1.10
N LEU A 607 33.37 14.63 -1.60
CA LEU A 607 32.62 14.16 -2.77
C LEU A 607 33.45 14.29 -4.07
N LYS A 608 34.31 15.30 -4.16
CA LYS A 608 35.35 15.46 -5.20
C LYS A 608 36.60 14.58 -4.97
N GLY A 609 36.64 13.78 -3.90
CA GLY A 609 37.64 12.73 -3.69
C GLY A 609 38.73 13.04 -2.66
N MET A 610 38.68 14.19 -1.98
CA MET A 610 39.60 14.54 -0.89
C MET A 610 39.37 13.64 0.34
N THR A 611 40.41 13.45 1.16
CA THR A 611 40.24 12.84 2.48
C THR A 611 39.60 13.86 3.44
N MET A 612 38.92 13.38 4.49
CA MET A 612 38.25 14.26 5.45
C MET A 612 39.21 15.28 6.09
N GLY A 613 40.44 14.87 6.39
CA GLY A 613 41.47 15.75 6.95
C GLY A 613 41.89 16.86 5.97
N LEU A 614 42.14 16.50 4.71
CA LEU A 614 42.55 17.45 3.67
C LEU A 614 41.39 18.40 3.30
N ALA A 615 40.17 17.87 3.17
CA ALA A 615 38.99 18.69 2.93
C ALA A 615 38.73 19.70 4.05
N ARG A 616 39.02 19.33 5.30
CA ARG A 616 38.94 20.24 6.45
C ARG A 616 40.02 21.31 6.43
N SER A 617 41.27 20.97 6.12
CA SER A 617 42.36 21.94 6.05
C SER A 617 42.16 22.93 4.90
N GLU A 618 41.79 22.44 3.72
CA GLU A 618 41.48 23.30 2.57
C GLU A 618 40.22 24.14 2.80
N GLY A 619 39.18 23.56 3.41
CA GLY A 619 37.99 24.31 3.79
C GLY A 619 38.29 25.46 4.75
N LEU A 620 39.18 25.26 5.73
CA LEU A 620 39.63 26.34 6.63
C LEU A 620 40.44 27.42 5.90
N LYS A 621 41.33 27.03 4.99
CA LYS A 621 42.09 27.99 4.15
C LYS A 621 41.14 28.83 3.29
N LEU A 622 40.15 28.20 2.64
CA LEU A 622 39.16 28.90 1.82
C LEU A 622 38.34 29.89 2.65
N LEU A 623 37.87 29.48 3.84
CA LEU A 623 37.17 30.39 4.75
C LEU A 623 38.03 31.57 5.22
N GLN A 624 39.35 31.39 5.31
CA GLN A 624 40.29 32.46 5.61
C GLN A 624 40.47 33.40 4.42
N MET A 625 40.63 32.86 3.21
CA MET A 625 40.76 33.64 1.97
C MET A 625 39.50 34.47 1.67
N LEU A 626 38.32 33.93 1.97
CA LEU A 626 37.04 34.62 1.79
C LEU A 626 36.68 35.54 2.98
N ASN A 627 37.52 35.60 4.01
CA ASN A 627 37.29 36.39 5.23
C ASN A 627 35.97 36.05 5.97
N VAL A 628 35.58 34.76 5.96
CA VAL A 628 34.35 34.24 6.61
C VAL A 628 34.66 33.20 7.70
N SER A 629 35.89 33.21 8.21
CA SER A 629 36.38 32.23 9.20
C SER A 629 35.58 32.21 10.50
N ASP A 630 35.02 33.35 10.90
CA ASP A 630 34.23 33.50 12.13
C ASP A 630 32.88 32.75 12.05
N LYS A 631 32.38 32.48 10.83
CA LYS A 631 31.12 31.76 10.61
C LYS A 631 31.32 30.28 10.28
N LYS A 632 32.52 29.72 10.43
CA LYS A 632 32.83 28.32 10.10
C LYS A 632 31.88 27.30 10.73
N ASN A 633 31.39 27.58 11.94
CA ASN A 633 30.50 26.70 12.72
C ASN A 633 29.02 27.13 12.69
N VAL A 634 28.67 28.13 11.86
CA VAL A 634 27.29 28.60 11.70
C VAL A 634 26.60 27.77 10.62
N LEU A 635 25.34 27.42 10.87
CA LEU A 635 24.48 26.71 9.91
C LEU A 635 24.26 27.57 8.67
N ALA A 636 24.23 26.94 7.49
CA ALA A 636 24.05 27.64 6.23
C ALA A 636 22.75 28.45 6.17
N GLU A 637 21.66 27.94 6.77
CA GLU A 637 20.37 28.64 6.85
C GLU A 637 20.44 29.96 7.65
N LYS A 638 21.42 30.11 8.55
CA LYS A 638 21.59 31.31 9.39
C LYS A 638 22.57 32.32 8.80
N LEU A 639 23.14 32.04 7.62
CA LEU A 639 23.98 32.99 6.90
C LEU A 639 23.09 34.02 6.20
N SER A 640 23.55 35.26 6.11
CA SER A 640 22.91 36.27 5.26
C SER A 640 23.17 35.92 3.79
N GLY A 641 22.24 36.20 2.86
CA GLY A 641 22.43 35.81 1.46
C GLY A 641 23.65 36.38 0.73
N GLY A 642 24.36 37.37 1.28
CA GLY A 642 25.65 37.84 0.73
C GLY A 642 26.88 37.09 1.24
N MET A 643 26.74 36.24 2.26
CA MET A 643 27.78 35.38 2.86
C MET A 643 27.54 33.93 2.44
#